data_AF-A0A8J6KQM1-F1
#
_entry.id   AF-A0A8J6KQM1-F1
#
_cell.length_a   1.000
_cell.length_b   1.000
_cell.length_c   1.000
_cell.angle_alpha   90.00
_cell.angle_beta   90.00
_cell.angle_gamma   90.00
#
_symmetry.space_group_name_H-M   'P 1'
#
loop_
_entity.id
_entity.type
_entity.pdbx_description
1 polymer ?
#
loop_
_entity_poly.entity_id
_entity_poly.type
_entity_poly.pdbx_seq_one_letter_code
_entity_poly.pdbx_strand_id
1 'polypeptide(L)'
;MTDRAALEELVRLQGEHVRGLKQQKASAEQIEEEVAKLLKLKAQLGHDEGKQKFVLKTPKGTRDYSPRQMAVREKVFDVIIRCFKRHGAEVIDTPVFELKETLTGKYGEDSKLIYDLKDQGGELLALRYDLTVPFARYLAMNKLTNIKRYHIAKVYRRDNPAMTRGRYREFYQCDFDIAGQFDPMIPDAECLKIMCEILSSLQIGNFLVKVNDRRILDGMFAVCGVPDSKFRTICSSVDKLDKVSWEEVKNEMVGEKGLAPEVADRIGDYVQQHGGVSLVEQLLQDPKLSQNKQALEGLGDLKLLFEYLTLFGIDDKISFDLSLARGLDYYTGVIYEAVLLQMPAQAGEEPLGVGSVAAGGRYDGLVGMFDPKGRKVPCVGLSIGVERIFSIVEQRLEALEEKVRTTETQVLVASAQKKLLEERLKLVSELWDAGIKAELLYKKNPKLLNQLQYCEDAGIPLVAIIGEQELKDGVVKLRSVTSREEQWCQRVNPENKAALEAWVRETGIRLVQVNGQRKYGGPPPGWVGSPPPSGSEVFIGRLPQDVYEHQLIPLFQRVGRLYEFRLMMTFSGLNRGFAYARYSSRRGAQAAIATLHNHQLRPSCQLLVCRSTEKCELTVDGLPPSLNRRTLLLALQPLGPSLQETLLLPSPGSAPSQIALLKFSTHRAAAMAKKALVEGQSRLCGEQVAVEWLKPDLKQHFRQQLAGPSLRLLQPDGSQQSRDRLGFQGARAALQLLCQRMKLGSPVFLTKCLGTGPAGWHRFWYQVVIPGHPVPFSGLIWVVLASGWQDGHEVAKDAVSAQLLETLSESRTSLWSPGAEAGTMVKQ
;
A
#
# COMPACT_ATOMS: atom_id res chain seq x y z
N MET A 1 -56.11 5.39 -29.99
CA MET A 1 -55.23 4.32 -30.56
C MET A 1 -55.02 4.46 -32.07
N THR A 2 -55.88 5.17 -32.81
CA THR A 2 -55.82 5.34 -34.27
C THR A 2 -54.69 6.27 -34.78
N ASP A 3 -54.18 7.17 -33.94
CA ASP A 3 -53.21 8.21 -34.37
C ASP A 3 -51.75 7.71 -34.41
N ARG A 4 -51.40 6.77 -33.53
CA ARG A 4 -50.02 6.24 -33.42
C ARG A 4 -49.66 5.27 -34.54
N ALA A 5 -50.57 4.36 -34.90
CA ALA A 5 -50.34 3.39 -35.98
C ALA A 5 -50.18 4.08 -37.35
N ALA A 6 -50.91 5.18 -37.59
CA ALA A 6 -50.74 6.00 -38.79
C ALA A 6 -49.37 6.69 -38.82
N LEU A 7 -48.89 7.19 -37.67
CA LEU A 7 -47.56 7.79 -37.55
C LEU A 7 -46.43 6.76 -37.71
N GLU A 8 -46.60 5.54 -37.19
CA GLU A 8 -45.64 4.43 -37.36
C GLU A 8 -45.49 4.05 -38.84
N GLU A 9 -46.60 4.01 -39.58
CA GLU A 9 -46.59 3.74 -41.02
C GLU A 9 -45.92 4.88 -41.82
N LEU A 10 -46.16 6.13 -41.45
CA LEU A 10 -45.46 7.29 -42.05
C LEU A 10 -43.95 7.25 -41.78
N VAL A 11 -43.51 6.87 -40.58
CA VAL A 11 -42.07 6.67 -40.28
C VAL A 11 -41.49 5.52 -41.10
N ARG A 12 -42.23 4.44 -41.30
CA ARG A 12 -41.81 3.30 -42.12
C ARG A 12 -41.59 3.72 -43.58
N LEU A 13 -42.59 4.36 -44.18
CA LEU A 13 -42.56 4.85 -45.56
C LEU A 13 -41.44 5.87 -45.78
N GLN A 14 -41.28 6.83 -44.86
CA GLN A 14 -40.21 7.82 -44.93
C GLN A 14 -38.82 7.17 -44.79
N GLY A 15 -38.68 6.14 -43.94
CA GLY A 15 -37.44 5.37 -43.79
C GLY A 15 -37.09 4.54 -45.04
N GLU A 16 -38.08 4.00 -45.73
CA GLU A 16 -37.91 3.33 -47.03
C GLU A 16 -37.48 4.30 -48.12
N HIS A 17 -38.05 5.51 -48.14
CA HIS A 17 -37.66 6.56 -49.08
C HIS A 17 -36.19 6.97 -48.93
N VAL A 18 -35.73 7.23 -47.69
CA VAL A 18 -34.32 7.54 -47.39
C VAL A 18 -33.38 6.39 -47.81
N ARG A 19 -33.79 5.13 -47.63
CA ARG A 19 -32.99 3.97 -48.07
C ARG A 19 -32.91 3.89 -49.59
N GLY A 20 -34.01 4.15 -50.30
CA GLY A 20 -34.04 4.22 -51.75
C GLY A 20 -33.09 5.29 -52.30
N LEU A 21 -33.12 6.50 -51.72
CA LEU A 21 -32.22 7.59 -52.11
C LEU A 21 -30.74 7.25 -51.90
N LYS A 22 -30.40 6.56 -50.82
CA LYS A 22 -29.03 6.07 -50.56
C LYS A 22 -28.59 4.99 -51.55
N GLN A 23 -29.49 4.08 -51.94
CA GLN A 23 -29.20 3.06 -52.95
C GLN A 23 -29.04 3.66 -54.35
N GLN A 24 -29.78 4.73 -54.66
CA GLN A 24 -29.71 5.45 -55.92
C GLN A 24 -28.57 6.48 -55.98
N LYS A 25 -27.76 6.61 -54.91
CA LYS A 25 -26.67 7.60 -54.79
C LYS A 25 -27.13 9.04 -55.07
N ALA A 26 -28.29 9.43 -54.53
CA ALA A 26 -28.77 10.81 -54.57
C ALA A 26 -27.79 11.78 -53.85
N SER A 27 -27.95 13.10 -54.07
CA SER A 27 -27.05 14.09 -53.49
C SER A 27 -27.12 14.09 -51.95
N ALA A 28 -26.00 14.45 -51.31
CA ALA A 28 -25.89 14.46 -49.84
C ALA A 28 -26.94 15.38 -49.20
N GLU A 29 -27.19 16.54 -49.81
CA GLU A 29 -28.19 17.53 -49.36
C GLU A 29 -29.61 16.97 -49.38
N GLN A 30 -29.99 16.24 -50.44
CA GLN A 30 -31.30 15.59 -50.53
C GLN A 30 -31.48 14.49 -49.48
N ILE A 31 -30.43 13.70 -49.22
CA ILE A 31 -30.47 12.65 -48.20
C ILE A 31 -30.59 13.26 -46.80
N GLU A 32 -29.88 14.36 -46.52
CA GLU A 32 -29.96 15.04 -45.22
C GLU A 32 -31.34 15.65 -44.96
N GLU A 33 -31.97 16.26 -45.96
CA GLU A 33 -33.31 16.83 -45.83
C GLU A 33 -34.35 15.75 -45.49
N GLU A 34 -34.31 14.62 -46.19
CA GLU A 34 -35.25 13.52 -45.97
C GLU A 34 -34.98 12.77 -44.65
N VAL A 35 -33.72 12.72 -44.20
CA VAL A 35 -33.34 12.22 -42.86
C VAL A 35 -33.86 13.16 -41.76
N ALA A 36 -33.81 14.47 -41.96
CA ALA A 36 -34.36 15.44 -41.01
C ALA A 36 -35.89 15.30 -40.87
N LYS A 37 -36.61 15.06 -41.98
CA LYS A 37 -38.05 14.76 -41.97
C LYS A 37 -38.35 13.46 -41.22
N LEU A 38 -37.56 12.41 -41.44
CA LEU A 38 -37.68 11.14 -40.70
C LEU A 38 -37.45 11.33 -39.19
N LEU A 39 -36.46 12.13 -38.79
CA LEU A 39 -36.18 12.41 -37.38
C LEU A 39 -37.30 13.20 -36.71
N LYS A 40 -37.91 14.17 -37.41
CA LYS A 40 -39.09 14.90 -36.93
C LYS A 40 -40.30 13.97 -36.73
N LEU A 41 -40.57 13.08 -37.67
CA LEU A 41 -41.66 12.09 -37.54
C LEU A 41 -41.41 11.12 -36.37
N LYS A 42 -40.16 10.68 -36.18
CA LYS A 42 -39.78 9.86 -35.01
C LYS A 42 -39.91 10.60 -33.68
N ALA A 43 -39.63 11.91 -33.65
CA ALA A 43 -39.81 12.71 -32.45
C ALA A 43 -41.29 12.86 -32.05
N GLN A 44 -42.20 12.89 -33.03
CA GLN A 44 -43.65 12.96 -32.79
C GLN A 44 -44.25 11.66 -32.26
N LEU A 45 -43.61 10.52 -32.50
CA LEU A 45 -44.00 9.21 -31.96
C LEU A 45 -43.80 9.09 -30.43
N GLY A 46 -43.18 10.09 -29.80
CA GLY A 46 -42.67 9.99 -28.45
C GLY A 46 -41.52 8.98 -28.38
N HIS A 47 -40.72 9.03 -27.32
CA HIS A 47 -39.79 7.95 -27.06
C HIS A 47 -40.59 6.65 -26.92
N ASP A 48 -40.51 5.80 -27.94
CA ASP A 48 -40.98 4.44 -27.83
C ASP A 48 -40.14 3.78 -26.72
N GLU A 49 -40.73 3.63 -25.53
CA GLU A 49 -40.31 2.64 -24.54
C GLU A 49 -40.61 1.21 -25.02
N GLY A 50 -40.78 1.01 -26.34
CA GLY A 50 -40.59 -0.26 -27.00
C GLY A 50 -39.25 -0.82 -26.53
N LYS A 51 -39.33 -1.88 -25.71
CA LYS A 51 -38.22 -2.61 -25.08
C LYS A 51 -36.96 -2.50 -25.94
N GLN A 52 -36.10 -1.53 -25.68
CA GLN A 52 -34.75 -1.55 -26.23
C GLN A 52 -34.19 -2.87 -25.75
N LYS A 53 -33.94 -3.80 -26.67
CA LYS A 53 -33.33 -5.08 -26.34
C LYS A 53 -32.04 -4.74 -25.63
N PHE A 54 -32.02 -4.93 -24.32
CA PHE A 54 -30.89 -4.54 -23.49
C PHE A 54 -29.64 -5.23 -24.04
N VAL A 55 -28.69 -4.42 -24.51
CA VAL A 55 -27.44 -4.92 -25.08
C VAL A 55 -26.37 -4.82 -24.02
N LEU A 56 -25.94 -5.98 -23.51
CA LEU A 56 -24.77 -6.09 -22.64
C LEU A 56 -23.51 -5.72 -23.43
N LYS A 57 -22.98 -4.53 -23.20
CA LYS A 57 -21.72 -4.06 -23.77
C LYS A 57 -21.09 -2.97 -22.90
N THR A 58 -19.78 -2.84 -22.99
CA THR A 58 -19.06 -1.66 -22.49
C THR A 58 -19.33 -0.45 -23.40
N PRO A 59 -19.14 0.79 -22.90
CA PRO A 59 -19.13 1.98 -23.73
C PRO A 59 -18.17 1.85 -24.93
N LYS A 60 -18.54 2.43 -26.08
CA LYS A 60 -17.72 2.36 -27.30
C LYS A 60 -16.30 2.87 -27.02
N GLY A 61 -15.30 2.09 -27.39
CA GLY A 61 -13.88 2.42 -27.19
C GLY A 61 -13.36 2.17 -25.77
N THR A 62 -14.11 1.45 -24.93
CA THR A 62 -13.69 1.00 -23.60
C THR A 62 -13.76 -0.53 -23.53
N ARG A 63 -13.03 -1.15 -22.59
CA ARG A 63 -13.00 -2.61 -22.42
C ARG A 63 -12.84 -3.00 -20.96
N ASP A 64 -13.32 -4.19 -20.64
CA ASP A 64 -12.95 -4.87 -19.41
C ASP A 64 -11.57 -5.51 -19.55
N TYR A 65 -10.95 -5.74 -18.40
CA TYR A 65 -9.60 -6.27 -18.29
C TYR A 65 -9.72 -7.63 -17.61
N SER A 66 -9.56 -8.71 -18.37
CA SER A 66 -9.67 -10.07 -17.82
C SER A 66 -8.52 -10.36 -16.84
N PRO A 67 -8.63 -11.40 -15.98
CA PRO A 67 -7.54 -11.76 -15.07
C PRO A 67 -6.19 -12.00 -15.78
N ARG A 68 -6.22 -12.57 -16.99
CA ARG A 68 -5.01 -12.76 -17.83
C ARG A 68 -4.41 -11.42 -18.25
N GLN A 69 -5.25 -10.50 -18.72
CA GLN A 69 -4.81 -9.16 -19.12
C GLN A 69 -4.29 -8.36 -17.92
N MET A 70 -4.92 -8.50 -16.75
CA MET A 70 -4.45 -7.87 -15.51
C MET A 70 -3.08 -8.41 -15.08
N ALA A 71 -2.84 -9.72 -15.16
CA ALA A 71 -1.54 -10.31 -14.84
C ALA A 71 -0.42 -9.76 -15.75
N VAL A 72 -0.70 -9.58 -17.05
CA VAL A 72 0.24 -8.93 -18.00
C VAL A 72 0.47 -7.47 -17.62
N ARG A 73 -0.60 -6.72 -17.32
CA ARG A 73 -0.53 -5.30 -16.96
C ARG A 73 0.26 -5.07 -15.68
N GLU A 74 0.03 -5.88 -14.65
CA GLU A 74 0.77 -5.79 -13.39
C GLU A 74 2.27 -6.02 -13.60
N LYS A 75 2.65 -7.02 -14.40
CA LYS A 75 4.07 -7.25 -14.75
C LYS A 75 4.71 -6.05 -15.46
N VAL A 76 4.00 -5.48 -16.43
CA VAL A 76 4.49 -4.31 -17.18
C VAL A 76 4.57 -3.07 -16.28
N PHE A 77 3.54 -2.82 -15.46
CA PHE A 77 3.55 -1.72 -14.51
C PHE A 77 4.64 -1.87 -13.46
N ASP A 78 4.91 -3.08 -12.97
CA ASP A 78 5.99 -3.34 -12.02
C ASP A 78 7.36 -2.95 -12.60
N VAL A 79 7.65 -3.28 -13.86
CA VAL A 79 8.89 -2.85 -14.55
C VAL A 79 8.98 -1.32 -14.61
N ILE A 80 7.89 -0.67 -15.02
CA ILE A 80 7.82 0.80 -15.15
C ILE A 80 8.00 1.48 -13.79
N ILE A 81 7.24 1.05 -12.77
CA ILE A 81 7.26 1.62 -11.42
C ILE A 81 8.64 1.41 -10.76
N ARG A 82 9.26 0.25 -10.95
CA ARG A 82 10.63 0.00 -10.45
C ARG A 82 11.64 0.98 -11.06
N CYS A 83 11.51 1.29 -12.34
CA CYS A 83 12.35 2.31 -12.99
C CYS A 83 12.08 3.70 -12.41
N PHE A 84 10.82 4.14 -12.35
CA PHE A 84 10.46 5.45 -11.78
C PHE A 84 10.95 5.62 -10.33
N LYS A 85 10.81 4.57 -9.50
CA LYS A 85 11.33 4.58 -8.12
C LYS A 85 12.85 4.56 -8.05
N ARG A 86 13.54 3.88 -8.97
CA ARG A 86 15.02 3.90 -9.07
C ARG A 86 15.53 5.32 -9.32
N HIS A 87 14.79 6.12 -10.07
CA HIS A 87 15.07 7.54 -10.31
C HIS A 87 14.55 8.47 -9.21
N GLY A 88 14.09 7.93 -8.07
CA GLY A 88 13.69 8.72 -6.90
C GLY A 88 12.43 9.57 -7.10
N ALA A 89 11.56 9.21 -8.04
CA ALA A 89 10.31 9.94 -8.23
C ALA A 89 9.27 9.62 -7.16
N GLU A 90 8.60 10.66 -6.69
CA GLU A 90 7.40 10.57 -5.87
C GLU A 90 6.20 10.13 -6.72
N VAL A 91 5.11 9.74 -6.07
CA VAL A 91 3.85 9.41 -6.75
C VAL A 91 2.75 10.33 -6.27
N ILE A 92 1.98 10.83 -7.22
CA ILE A 92 0.75 11.60 -6.96
C ILE A 92 -0.42 10.92 -7.65
N ASP A 93 -1.64 11.29 -7.25
CA ASP A 93 -2.85 11.00 -7.99
C ASP A 93 -3.75 12.23 -8.01
N THR A 94 -4.56 12.36 -9.06
CA THR A 94 -5.51 13.46 -9.24
C THR A 94 -6.91 12.90 -9.50
N PRO A 95 -7.97 13.69 -9.25
CA PRO A 95 -9.32 13.30 -9.64
C PRO A 95 -9.42 12.92 -11.13
N VAL A 96 -10.36 12.04 -11.47
CA VAL A 96 -10.57 11.57 -12.84
C VAL A 96 -11.17 12.65 -13.74
N PHE A 97 -11.88 13.60 -13.14
CA PHE A 97 -12.40 14.80 -13.78
C PHE A 97 -11.76 16.05 -13.16
N GLU A 98 -11.57 17.07 -13.98
CA GLU A 98 -11.15 18.41 -13.58
C GLU A 98 -12.30 19.39 -13.85
N LEU A 99 -12.20 20.60 -13.31
CA LEU A 99 -13.07 21.69 -13.76
C LEU A 99 -12.89 21.90 -15.26
N LYS A 100 -13.98 22.04 -16.02
CA LYS A 100 -13.95 22.15 -17.48
C LYS A 100 -13.03 23.30 -17.96
N GLU A 101 -13.03 24.41 -17.24
CA GLU A 101 -12.16 25.56 -17.50
C GLU A 101 -10.66 25.23 -17.35
N THR A 102 -10.29 24.28 -16.50
CA THR A 102 -8.89 23.84 -16.32
C THR A 102 -8.34 23.20 -17.60
N LEU A 103 -9.19 22.49 -18.35
CA LEU A 103 -8.80 21.77 -19.56
C LEU A 103 -8.99 22.61 -20.84
N THR A 104 -9.71 23.72 -20.76
CA THR A 104 -10.05 24.53 -21.93
C THR A 104 -8.84 25.35 -22.42
N GLY A 105 -8.60 25.33 -23.74
CA GLY A 105 -7.55 26.15 -24.37
C GLY A 105 -6.11 25.64 -24.16
N LYS A 106 -5.92 24.41 -23.66
CA LYS A 106 -4.59 23.81 -23.42
C LYS A 106 -4.13 22.86 -24.52
N TYR A 107 -5.07 22.31 -25.28
CA TYR A 107 -4.82 21.19 -26.22
C TYR A 107 -5.05 21.56 -27.69
N GLY A 108 -5.10 22.85 -28.03
CA GLY A 108 -5.35 23.28 -29.41
C GLY A 108 -6.64 22.66 -30.00
N GLU A 109 -6.54 22.08 -31.20
CA GLU A 109 -7.65 21.43 -31.90
C GLU A 109 -8.21 20.19 -31.16
N ASP A 110 -7.37 19.52 -30.36
CA ASP A 110 -7.75 18.31 -29.61
C ASP A 110 -8.72 18.59 -28.46
N SER A 111 -8.91 19.86 -28.08
CA SER A 111 -9.88 20.27 -27.04
C SER A 111 -11.32 19.81 -27.36
N LYS A 112 -11.65 19.59 -28.64
CA LYS A 112 -12.96 19.08 -29.10
C LYS A 112 -13.21 17.62 -28.71
N LEU A 113 -12.16 16.90 -28.30
CA LEU A 113 -12.20 15.48 -27.99
C LEU A 113 -12.38 15.19 -26.49
N ILE A 114 -12.67 16.21 -25.68
CA ILE A 114 -12.85 16.05 -24.23
C ILE A 114 -14.26 15.51 -23.90
N TYR A 115 -14.34 14.66 -22.88
CA TYR A 115 -15.60 14.19 -22.32
C TYR A 115 -16.12 15.14 -21.24
N ASP A 116 -17.19 15.87 -21.55
CA ASP A 116 -17.91 16.70 -20.58
C ASP A 116 -18.88 15.85 -19.74
N LEU A 117 -18.99 16.17 -18.46
CA LEU A 117 -20.04 15.64 -17.59
C LEU A 117 -21.34 16.43 -17.78
N LYS A 118 -22.47 15.79 -17.50
CA LYS A 118 -23.78 16.43 -17.57
C LYS A 118 -23.88 17.51 -16.49
N ASP A 119 -24.42 18.67 -16.85
CA ASP A 119 -24.79 19.69 -15.86
C ASP A 119 -25.94 19.17 -14.98
N GLN A 120 -25.70 19.20 -13.67
CA GLN A 120 -26.64 18.78 -12.63
C GLN A 120 -26.87 19.89 -11.59
N GLY A 121 -26.59 21.16 -11.94
CA GLY A 121 -26.78 22.32 -11.07
C GLY A 121 -25.58 22.70 -10.22
N GLY A 122 -24.37 22.25 -10.60
CA GLY A 122 -23.11 22.51 -9.89
C GLY A 122 -22.00 22.96 -10.84
N GLU A 123 -20.75 22.70 -10.46
CA GLU A 123 -19.57 23.01 -11.27
C GLU A 123 -19.57 22.21 -12.59
N LEU A 124 -19.13 22.84 -13.68
CA LEU A 124 -18.97 22.15 -14.96
C LEU A 124 -17.67 21.34 -14.95
N LEU A 125 -17.79 20.04 -15.14
CA LEU A 125 -16.69 19.09 -15.04
C LEU A 125 -16.41 18.41 -16.38
N ALA A 126 -15.16 18.02 -16.59
CA ALA A 126 -14.72 17.27 -17.75
C ALA A 126 -13.69 16.20 -17.35
N LEU A 127 -13.72 15.03 -17.99
CA LEU A 127 -12.73 13.99 -17.78
C LEU A 127 -11.37 14.43 -18.31
N ARG A 128 -10.30 14.11 -17.56
CA ARG A 128 -8.93 14.45 -17.95
C ARG A 128 -8.53 13.80 -19.28
N TYR A 129 -7.99 14.62 -20.18
CA TYR A 129 -7.51 14.22 -21.50
C TYR A 129 -6.10 13.60 -21.45
N ASP A 130 -5.29 14.09 -20.51
CA ASP A 130 -3.93 13.64 -20.18
C ASP A 130 -3.66 13.75 -18.67
N LEU A 131 -2.41 13.49 -18.25
CA LEU A 131 -1.96 13.68 -16.85
C LEU A 131 -1.07 14.92 -16.67
N THR A 132 -0.58 15.54 -17.76
CA THR A 132 0.28 16.74 -17.73
C THR A 132 -0.47 17.98 -17.26
N VAL A 133 -1.68 18.24 -17.78
CA VAL A 133 -2.46 19.41 -17.37
C VAL A 133 -2.94 19.31 -15.92
N PRO A 134 -3.47 18.17 -15.45
CA PRO A 134 -3.71 17.95 -14.02
C PRO A 134 -2.47 18.18 -13.14
N PHE A 135 -1.28 17.82 -13.62
CA PHE A 135 -0.03 18.06 -12.92
C PHE A 135 0.36 19.55 -12.87
N ALA A 136 0.23 20.28 -13.98
CA ALA A 136 0.48 21.72 -13.99
C ALA A 136 -0.47 22.47 -13.04
N ARG A 137 -1.75 22.09 -13.01
CA ARG A 137 -2.72 22.59 -12.02
C ARG A 137 -2.31 22.20 -10.60
N TYR A 138 -1.82 20.98 -10.38
CA TYR A 138 -1.33 20.52 -9.07
C TYR A 138 -0.17 21.38 -8.55
N LEU A 139 0.81 21.66 -9.40
CA LEU A 139 1.94 22.52 -9.07
C LEU A 139 1.48 23.92 -8.67
N ALA A 140 0.67 24.55 -9.51
CA ALA A 140 0.18 25.92 -9.28
C ALA A 140 -0.67 26.01 -7.99
N MET A 141 -1.61 25.09 -7.79
CA MET A 141 -2.50 25.09 -6.62
C MET A 141 -1.72 24.91 -5.31
N ASN A 142 -0.72 24.03 -5.29
CA ASN A 142 0.12 23.78 -4.12
C ASN A 142 1.33 24.73 -4.03
N LYS A 143 1.46 25.66 -4.98
CA LYS A 143 2.56 26.65 -5.08
C LYS A 143 3.95 26.02 -5.14
N LEU A 144 4.04 24.78 -5.60
CA LEU A 144 5.30 24.04 -5.71
C LEU A 144 6.14 24.58 -6.86
N THR A 145 7.43 24.74 -6.61
CA THR A 145 8.41 25.18 -7.62
C THR A 145 9.28 24.04 -8.10
N ASN A 146 9.36 22.94 -7.35
CA ASN A 146 10.11 21.75 -7.73
C ASN A 146 9.41 20.48 -7.24
N ILE A 147 9.37 19.46 -8.09
CA ILE A 147 8.95 18.10 -7.75
C ILE A 147 9.40 17.16 -8.87
N LYS A 148 9.79 15.94 -8.50
CA LYS A 148 10.03 14.85 -9.45
C LYS A 148 9.02 13.74 -9.16
N ARG A 149 8.10 13.50 -10.09
CA ARG A 149 6.95 12.62 -9.86
C ARG A 149 6.70 11.66 -11.00
N TYR A 150 6.02 10.55 -10.70
CA TYR A 150 5.33 9.73 -11.67
C TYR A 150 3.83 9.64 -11.37
N HIS A 151 3.01 9.42 -12.40
CA HIS A 151 1.57 9.24 -12.29
C HIS A 151 1.11 8.20 -13.32
N ILE A 152 0.53 7.10 -12.84
CA ILE A 152 0.00 6.02 -13.70
C ILE A 152 -1.50 5.99 -13.52
N ALA A 153 -2.24 6.44 -14.54
CA ALA A 153 -3.68 6.53 -14.45
C ALA A 153 -4.35 6.50 -15.83
N LYS A 154 -5.66 6.22 -15.82
CA LYS A 154 -6.48 6.26 -17.03
C LYS A 154 -6.78 7.71 -17.47
N VAL A 155 -6.85 7.90 -18.78
CA VAL A 155 -7.23 9.14 -19.45
C VAL A 155 -8.32 8.89 -20.49
N TYR A 156 -9.01 9.96 -20.89
CA TYR A 156 -10.24 9.86 -21.65
C TYR A 156 -10.23 10.78 -22.87
N ARG A 157 -10.29 10.19 -24.07
CA ARG A 157 -10.29 10.93 -25.34
C ARG A 157 -11.43 10.45 -26.22
N ARG A 158 -12.28 11.35 -26.71
CA ARG A 158 -13.42 11.06 -27.61
C ARG A 158 -12.99 10.76 -29.05
N ASP A 159 -11.81 10.18 -29.20
CA ASP A 159 -11.22 9.82 -30.46
C ASP A 159 -12.07 8.79 -31.23
N ASN A 160 -11.77 8.58 -32.50
CA ASN A 160 -12.35 7.50 -33.29
C ASN A 160 -11.57 6.20 -32.98
N PRO A 161 -12.15 5.27 -32.20
CA PRO A 161 -11.40 4.12 -31.73
C PRO A 161 -11.08 3.18 -32.89
N ALA A 162 -9.81 2.77 -32.96
CA ALA A 162 -9.32 1.73 -33.85
C ALA A 162 -8.83 0.57 -32.97
N MET A 163 -9.75 -0.30 -32.58
CA MET A 163 -9.52 -1.36 -31.59
C MET A 163 -8.39 -2.32 -32.03
N THR A 164 -8.28 -2.59 -33.34
CA THR A 164 -7.23 -3.42 -33.94
C THR A 164 -5.84 -2.79 -33.90
N ARG A 165 -5.75 -1.47 -33.69
CA ARG A 165 -4.50 -0.70 -33.62
C ARG A 165 -4.19 -0.16 -32.21
N GLY A 166 -4.95 -0.59 -31.20
CA GLY A 166 -4.77 -0.17 -29.81
C GLY A 166 -5.20 1.26 -29.50
N ARG A 167 -6.02 1.89 -30.36
CA ARG A 167 -6.55 3.25 -30.15
C ARG A 167 -7.91 3.18 -29.45
N TYR A 168 -7.91 3.50 -28.16
CA TYR A 168 -9.08 3.43 -27.28
C TYR A 168 -9.57 4.82 -26.87
N ARG A 169 -10.76 4.90 -26.30
CA ARG A 169 -11.32 6.13 -25.70
C ARG A 169 -11.02 6.26 -24.22
N GLU A 170 -10.83 5.12 -23.55
CA GLU A 170 -10.28 5.00 -22.21
C GLU A 170 -9.00 4.17 -22.30
N PHE A 171 -7.89 4.67 -21.79
CA PHE A 171 -6.62 3.95 -21.75
C PHE A 171 -5.69 4.50 -20.67
N TYR A 172 -4.67 3.74 -20.29
CA TYR A 172 -3.65 4.19 -19.35
C TYR A 172 -2.59 5.07 -20.01
N GLN A 173 -2.20 6.12 -19.30
CA GLN A 173 -0.93 6.80 -19.46
C GLN A 173 -0.04 6.51 -18.25
N CYS A 174 1.28 6.55 -18.48
CA CYS A 174 2.31 6.31 -17.48
C CYS A 174 3.31 7.44 -17.57
N ASP A 175 3.05 8.50 -16.83
CA ASP A 175 3.77 9.76 -16.95
C ASP A 175 4.83 9.88 -15.87
N PHE A 176 5.97 10.45 -16.23
CA PHE A 176 7.05 10.82 -15.34
C PHE A 176 7.51 12.23 -15.70
N ASP A 177 7.61 13.10 -14.70
CA ASP A 177 7.90 14.51 -14.92
C ASP A 177 8.84 15.06 -13.85
N ILE A 178 9.75 15.93 -14.30
CA ILE A 178 10.68 16.70 -13.48
C ILE A 178 10.31 18.17 -13.65
N ALA A 179 9.77 18.77 -12.59
CA ALA A 179 9.47 20.19 -12.54
C ALA A 179 10.49 20.90 -11.65
N GLY A 180 10.98 22.05 -12.12
CA GLY A 180 11.90 22.92 -11.39
C GLY A 180 12.92 23.62 -12.28
N GLN A 181 13.52 24.67 -11.74
CA GLN A 181 14.66 25.33 -12.36
C GLN A 181 15.93 24.55 -12.02
N PHE A 182 16.58 24.01 -13.05
CA PHE A 182 17.82 23.26 -12.95
C PHE A 182 18.81 23.72 -14.03
N ASP A 183 20.03 23.21 -13.97
CA ASP A 183 21.01 23.43 -15.02
C ASP A 183 20.57 22.75 -16.33
N PRO A 184 20.95 23.32 -17.50
CA PRO A 184 20.40 22.90 -18.79
C PRO A 184 20.60 21.41 -19.08
N MET A 185 19.58 20.81 -19.69
CA MET A 185 19.57 19.47 -20.30
C MET A 185 19.80 18.26 -19.38
N ILE A 186 20.15 18.45 -18.09
CA ILE A 186 20.33 17.33 -17.16
C ILE A 186 19.01 16.56 -16.93
N PRO A 187 17.88 17.23 -16.60
CA PRO A 187 16.61 16.52 -16.40
C PRO A 187 16.07 15.92 -17.71
N ASP A 188 16.31 16.59 -18.84
CA ASP A 188 15.91 16.14 -20.17
C ASP A 188 16.62 14.84 -20.55
N ALA A 189 17.93 14.76 -20.28
CA ALA A 189 18.72 13.54 -20.43
C ALA A 189 18.23 12.41 -19.51
N GLU A 190 17.87 12.72 -18.25
CA GLU A 190 17.30 11.74 -17.31
C GLU A 190 15.98 11.15 -17.85
N CYS A 191 15.11 11.98 -18.44
CA CYS A 191 13.88 11.50 -19.06
C CYS A 191 14.14 10.49 -20.20
N LEU A 192 15.10 10.79 -21.10
CA LEU A 192 15.48 9.87 -22.16
C LEU A 192 16.10 8.58 -21.60
N LYS A 193 16.91 8.66 -20.54
CA LYS A 193 17.46 7.49 -19.86
C LYS A 193 16.38 6.59 -19.29
N ILE A 194 15.40 7.14 -18.59
CA ILE A 194 14.25 6.40 -18.04
C ILE A 194 13.48 5.69 -19.15
N MET A 195 13.25 6.38 -20.28
CA MET A 195 12.58 5.81 -21.44
C MET A 195 13.34 4.58 -21.98
N CYS A 196 14.64 4.71 -22.21
CA CYS A 196 15.49 3.61 -22.67
C CYS A 196 15.55 2.43 -21.69
N GLU A 197 15.64 2.70 -20.38
CA GLU A 197 15.66 1.67 -19.34
C GLU A 197 14.36 0.88 -19.31
N ILE A 198 13.21 1.55 -19.40
CA ILE A 198 11.89 0.92 -19.42
C ILE A 198 11.73 0.05 -20.66
N LEU A 199 11.95 0.60 -21.85
CA LEU A 199 11.75 -0.12 -23.11
C LEU A 199 12.68 -1.34 -23.22
N SER A 200 13.94 -1.21 -22.78
CA SER A 200 14.87 -2.34 -22.72
C SER A 200 14.43 -3.42 -21.72
N SER A 201 13.99 -3.01 -20.52
CA SER A 201 13.58 -3.95 -19.47
C SER A 201 12.29 -4.72 -19.80
N LEU A 202 11.43 -4.15 -20.65
CA LEU A 202 10.21 -4.81 -21.12
C LEU A 202 10.46 -5.90 -22.17
N GLN A 203 11.66 -5.91 -22.78
CA GLN A 203 12.08 -6.91 -23.79
C GLN A 203 11.14 -6.98 -25.02
N ILE A 204 10.63 -5.84 -25.48
CA ILE A 204 9.62 -5.73 -26.54
C ILE A 204 10.22 -5.58 -27.95
N GLY A 205 11.49 -5.97 -28.13
CA GLY A 205 12.25 -5.78 -29.36
C GLY A 205 13.12 -4.53 -29.35
N ASN A 206 13.75 -4.26 -30.50
CA ASN A 206 14.56 -3.06 -30.67
C ASN A 206 13.67 -1.81 -30.81
N PHE A 207 14.19 -0.68 -30.35
CA PHE A 207 13.51 0.60 -30.42
C PHE A 207 14.51 1.70 -30.77
N LEU A 208 13.99 2.80 -31.29
CA LEU A 208 14.71 4.04 -31.56
C LEU A 208 13.95 5.20 -30.91
N VAL A 209 14.66 6.15 -30.32
CA VAL A 209 14.07 7.37 -29.78
C VAL A 209 14.41 8.52 -30.72
N LYS A 210 13.39 9.03 -31.40
CA LYS A 210 13.48 10.25 -32.18
C LYS A 210 13.49 11.44 -31.22
N VAL A 211 14.38 12.40 -31.44
CA VAL A 211 14.49 13.64 -30.66
C VAL A 211 14.49 14.82 -31.62
N ASN A 212 13.87 15.91 -31.23
CA ASN A 212 13.93 17.22 -31.89
C ASN A 212 13.78 18.33 -30.83
N ASP A 213 13.83 19.59 -31.24
CA ASP A 213 13.53 20.73 -30.38
C ASP A 213 12.56 21.70 -31.06
N ARG A 214 11.60 22.18 -30.27
CA ARG A 214 10.58 23.12 -30.72
C ARG A 214 11.17 24.38 -31.35
N ARG A 215 12.25 24.92 -30.79
CA ARG A 215 12.91 26.14 -31.25
C ARG A 215 13.66 25.92 -32.57
N ILE A 216 14.12 24.70 -32.82
CA ILE A 216 14.71 24.31 -34.11
C ILE A 216 13.62 24.31 -35.19
N LEU A 217 12.44 23.72 -34.90
CA LEU A 217 11.30 23.76 -35.84
C LEU A 217 10.85 25.20 -36.14
N ASP A 218 10.70 26.02 -35.09
CA ASP A 218 10.34 27.44 -35.22
C ASP A 218 11.35 28.21 -36.08
N GLY A 219 12.65 28.06 -35.79
CA GLY A 219 13.70 28.73 -36.54
C GLY A 219 13.85 28.21 -37.98
N MET A 220 13.72 26.91 -38.19
CA MET A 220 13.78 26.27 -39.51
C MET A 220 12.66 26.77 -40.42
N PHE A 221 11.42 26.79 -39.94
CA PHE A 221 10.29 27.30 -40.74
C PHE A 221 10.43 28.79 -41.05
N ALA A 222 10.95 29.58 -40.11
CA ALA A 222 11.23 31.00 -40.33
C ALA A 222 12.27 31.20 -41.46
N VAL A 223 13.40 30.46 -41.44
CA VAL A 223 14.43 30.60 -42.49
C VAL A 223 13.99 30.03 -43.85
N CYS A 224 13.08 29.06 -43.86
CA CYS A 224 12.46 28.55 -45.10
C CYS A 224 11.45 29.54 -45.69
N GLY A 225 10.93 30.50 -44.92
CA GLY A 225 9.97 31.51 -45.35
C GLY A 225 8.51 31.13 -45.11
N VAL A 226 8.22 30.29 -44.10
CA VAL A 226 6.86 29.97 -43.68
C VAL A 226 6.26 31.16 -42.93
N PRO A 227 5.06 31.65 -43.29
CA PRO A 227 4.38 32.69 -42.52
C PRO A 227 3.97 32.20 -41.13
N ASP A 228 4.13 33.04 -40.10
CA ASP A 228 3.77 32.72 -38.71
C ASP A 228 2.32 32.22 -38.56
N SER A 229 1.39 32.78 -39.35
CA SER A 229 -0.02 32.38 -39.35
C SER A 229 -0.27 30.94 -39.83
N LYS A 230 0.65 30.38 -40.62
CA LYS A 230 0.60 29.01 -41.15
C LYS A 230 1.49 28.05 -40.37
N PHE A 231 2.24 28.52 -39.38
CA PHE A 231 3.20 27.71 -38.64
C PHE A 231 2.59 26.38 -38.16
N ARG A 232 1.44 26.44 -37.46
CA ARG A 232 0.80 25.25 -36.87
C ARG A 232 0.31 24.27 -37.93
N THR A 233 -0.28 24.78 -39.00
CA THR A 233 -0.79 23.94 -40.07
C THR A 233 0.35 23.25 -40.82
N ILE A 234 1.49 23.92 -41.01
CA ILE A 234 2.68 23.31 -41.62
C ILE A 234 3.32 22.28 -40.69
N CYS A 235 3.44 22.54 -39.38
CA CYS A 235 3.86 21.51 -38.41
C CYS A 235 3.00 20.25 -38.51
N SER A 236 1.67 20.41 -38.61
CA SER A 236 0.74 19.30 -38.77
C SER A 236 0.94 18.52 -40.09
N SER A 237 1.41 19.16 -41.17
CA SER A 237 1.81 18.43 -42.39
C SER A 237 3.09 17.64 -42.18
N VAL A 238 4.14 18.29 -41.65
CA VAL A 238 5.44 17.67 -41.42
C VAL A 238 5.33 16.47 -40.48
N ASP A 239 4.45 16.53 -39.47
CA ASP A 239 4.22 15.41 -38.55
C ASP A 239 3.76 14.11 -39.22
N LYS A 240 3.17 14.21 -40.42
CA LYS A 240 2.67 13.05 -41.15
C LYS A 240 3.79 12.30 -41.86
N LEU A 241 5.00 12.88 -41.96
CA LEU A 241 6.15 12.28 -42.65
C LEU A 241 6.60 10.94 -42.03
N ASP A 242 6.13 10.61 -40.81
CA ASP A 242 6.31 9.30 -40.21
C ASP A 242 5.47 8.18 -40.85
N LYS A 243 4.47 8.53 -41.67
CA LYS A 243 3.48 7.61 -42.26
C LYS A 243 3.30 7.78 -43.76
N VAL A 244 3.53 8.99 -44.28
CA VAL A 244 3.37 9.33 -45.70
C VAL A 244 4.68 9.82 -46.28
N SER A 245 4.83 9.74 -47.61
CA SER A 245 6.04 10.18 -48.28
C SER A 245 6.18 11.70 -48.29
N TRP A 246 7.39 12.20 -48.51
CA TRP A 246 7.65 13.63 -48.62
C TRP A 246 6.83 14.28 -49.74
N GLU A 247 6.65 13.60 -50.86
CA GLU A 247 5.88 14.09 -52.01
C GLU A 247 4.42 14.33 -51.64
N GLU A 248 3.81 13.42 -50.88
CA GLU A 248 2.44 13.57 -50.39
C GLU A 248 2.33 14.76 -49.41
N VAL A 249 3.29 14.89 -48.48
CA VAL A 249 3.35 16.01 -47.53
C VAL A 249 3.54 17.34 -48.26
N LYS A 250 4.43 17.40 -49.25
CA LYS A 250 4.67 18.57 -50.09
C LYS A 250 3.41 18.97 -50.86
N ASN A 251 2.72 18.00 -51.46
CA ASN A 251 1.48 18.25 -52.19
C ASN A 251 0.37 18.80 -51.28
N GLU A 252 0.23 18.29 -50.05
CA GLU A 252 -0.70 18.84 -49.04
C GLU A 252 -0.35 20.30 -48.68
N MET A 253 0.94 20.58 -48.41
CA MET A 253 1.38 21.92 -48.04
C MET A 253 1.12 22.96 -49.14
N VAL A 254 1.35 22.59 -50.40
CA VAL A 254 1.14 23.48 -51.54
C VAL A 254 -0.34 23.57 -51.91
N GLY A 255 -1.00 22.42 -52.14
CA GLY A 255 -2.35 22.35 -52.69
C GLY A 255 -3.45 22.71 -51.70
N GLU A 256 -3.34 22.27 -50.44
CA GLU A 256 -4.40 22.46 -49.44
C GLU A 256 -4.10 23.64 -48.50
N LYS A 257 -2.83 23.83 -48.13
CA LYS A 257 -2.42 24.86 -47.16
C LYS A 257 -1.91 26.14 -47.83
N GLY A 258 -1.79 26.15 -49.16
CA GLY A 258 -1.41 27.32 -49.97
C GLY A 258 0.00 27.84 -49.64
N LEU A 259 0.95 26.94 -49.36
CA LEU A 259 2.36 27.28 -49.20
C LEU A 259 3.01 27.36 -50.59
N ALA A 260 3.94 28.31 -50.78
CA ALA A 260 4.66 28.41 -52.05
C ALA A 260 5.54 27.15 -52.28
N PRO A 261 5.59 26.58 -53.51
CA PRO A 261 6.36 25.37 -53.79
C PRO A 261 7.83 25.47 -53.39
N GLU A 262 8.45 26.64 -53.60
CA GLU A 262 9.85 26.89 -53.29
C GLU A 262 10.11 26.91 -51.78
N VAL A 263 9.12 27.35 -50.99
CA VAL A 263 9.17 27.28 -49.52
C VAL A 263 9.07 25.82 -49.07
N ALA A 264 8.14 25.05 -49.68
CA ALA A 264 7.99 23.64 -49.38
C ALA A 264 9.26 22.84 -49.71
N ASP A 265 9.91 23.11 -50.84
CA ASP A 265 11.19 22.49 -51.21
C ASP A 265 12.30 22.76 -50.19
N ARG A 266 12.44 24.02 -49.76
CA ARG A 266 13.41 24.37 -48.70
C ARG A 266 13.11 23.69 -47.37
N ILE A 267 11.83 23.45 -47.04
CA ILE A 267 11.48 22.66 -45.84
C ILE A 267 11.96 21.22 -46.02
N GLY A 268 11.75 20.64 -47.21
CA GLY A 268 12.19 19.29 -47.58
C GLY A 268 13.67 19.05 -47.34
N ASP A 269 14.50 20.01 -47.76
CA ASP A 269 15.95 19.98 -47.55
C ASP A 269 16.33 19.73 -46.08
N TYR A 270 15.52 20.21 -45.12
CA TYR A 270 15.76 20.01 -43.69
C TYR A 270 14.99 18.83 -43.10
N VAL A 271 13.68 18.73 -43.32
CA VAL A 271 12.82 17.74 -42.61
C VAL A 271 13.10 16.30 -43.03
N GLN A 272 13.75 16.08 -44.17
CA GLN A 272 14.19 14.75 -44.60
C GLN A 272 15.50 14.32 -43.94
N GLN A 273 16.20 15.21 -43.22
CA GLN A 273 17.44 14.89 -42.51
C GLN A 273 17.15 14.27 -41.13
N HIS A 274 17.84 13.17 -40.84
CA HIS A 274 17.89 12.55 -39.52
C HIS A 274 19.26 11.92 -39.27
N GLY A 275 19.72 11.85 -38.02
CA GLY A 275 21.05 11.35 -37.70
C GLY A 275 21.40 11.44 -36.22
N GLY A 276 22.68 11.28 -35.89
CA GLY A 276 23.18 11.45 -34.52
C GLY A 276 23.68 12.87 -34.25
N VAL A 277 24.63 12.98 -33.31
CA VAL A 277 25.27 14.25 -32.94
C VAL A 277 25.94 14.97 -34.13
N SER A 278 26.44 14.22 -35.12
CA SER A 278 27.06 14.79 -36.32
C SER A 278 26.10 15.69 -37.12
N LEU A 279 24.80 15.36 -37.15
CA LEU A 279 23.78 16.20 -37.78
C LEU A 279 23.59 17.51 -37.01
N VAL A 280 23.63 17.47 -35.68
CA VAL A 280 23.60 18.69 -34.85
C VAL A 280 24.78 19.60 -35.21
N GLU A 281 25.99 19.04 -35.31
CA GLU A 281 27.19 19.80 -35.67
C GLU A 281 27.14 20.36 -37.10
N GLN A 282 26.60 19.60 -38.05
CA GLN A 282 26.37 20.05 -39.41
C GLN A 282 25.41 21.25 -39.45
N LEU A 283 24.28 21.18 -38.73
CA LEU A 283 23.28 22.24 -38.70
C LEU A 283 23.73 23.48 -37.92
N LEU A 284 24.64 23.32 -36.95
CA LEU A 284 25.31 24.47 -36.31
C LEU A 284 26.19 25.27 -37.31
N GLN A 285 26.69 24.62 -38.36
CA GLN A 285 27.44 25.26 -39.45
C GLN A 285 26.55 25.71 -40.62
N ASP A 286 25.24 25.45 -40.59
CA ASP A 286 24.33 25.87 -41.66
C ASP A 286 24.24 27.41 -41.70
N PRO A 287 24.53 28.05 -42.84
CA PRO A 287 24.63 29.51 -42.93
C PRO A 287 23.31 30.26 -42.75
N LYS A 288 22.16 29.59 -42.95
CA LYS A 288 20.83 30.18 -42.75
C LYS A 288 20.37 29.93 -41.32
N LEU A 289 20.46 28.68 -40.86
CA LEU A 289 19.94 28.26 -39.58
C LEU A 289 20.73 28.84 -38.40
N SER A 290 22.06 28.98 -38.54
CA SER A 290 22.94 29.60 -37.53
C SER A 290 22.66 31.08 -37.28
N GLN A 291 22.01 31.79 -38.22
CA GLN A 291 21.59 33.18 -38.02
C GLN A 291 20.28 33.31 -37.24
N ASN A 292 19.52 32.22 -37.09
CA ASN A 292 18.30 32.21 -36.30
C ASN A 292 18.63 31.91 -34.83
N LYS A 293 18.43 32.90 -33.95
CA LYS A 293 18.73 32.78 -32.53
C LYS A 293 18.03 31.58 -31.85
N GLN A 294 16.76 31.33 -32.16
CA GLN A 294 16.01 30.23 -31.54
C GLN A 294 16.56 28.87 -31.97
N ALA A 295 16.82 28.69 -33.27
CA ALA A 295 17.41 27.45 -33.77
C ALA A 295 18.81 27.22 -33.19
N LEU A 296 19.62 28.27 -33.06
CA LEU A 296 20.97 28.17 -32.48
C LEU A 296 20.93 27.75 -31.00
N GLU A 297 20.01 28.31 -30.20
CA GLU A 297 19.80 27.89 -28.81
C GLU A 297 19.33 26.43 -28.74
N GLY A 298 18.37 26.03 -29.57
CA GLY A 298 17.88 24.64 -29.63
C GLY A 298 18.97 23.64 -30.04
N LEU A 299 19.78 23.97 -31.04
CA LEU A 299 20.91 23.13 -31.47
C LEU A 299 22.01 23.05 -30.41
N GLY A 300 22.28 24.16 -29.70
CA GLY A 300 23.20 24.17 -28.57
C GLY A 300 22.75 23.24 -27.43
N ASP A 301 21.46 23.29 -27.09
CA ASP A 301 20.86 22.40 -26.10
C ASP A 301 20.89 20.93 -26.55
N LEU A 302 20.61 20.63 -27.84
CA LEU A 302 20.75 19.27 -28.35
C LEU A 302 22.19 18.78 -28.33
N LYS A 303 23.17 19.63 -28.64
CA LYS A 303 24.60 19.26 -28.53
C LYS A 303 24.94 18.85 -27.11
N LEU A 304 24.56 19.66 -26.12
CA LEU A 304 24.77 19.36 -24.70
C LEU A 304 24.02 18.09 -24.26
N LEU A 305 22.79 17.90 -24.76
CA LEU A 305 22.01 16.70 -24.50
C LEU A 305 22.74 15.45 -24.99
N PHE A 306 23.28 15.44 -26.22
CA PHE A 306 24.05 14.31 -26.74
C PHE A 306 25.28 13.99 -25.89
N GLU A 307 25.99 15.00 -25.36
CA GLU A 307 27.11 14.77 -24.43
C GLU A 307 26.66 13.99 -23.18
N TYR A 308 25.53 14.35 -22.59
CA TYR A 308 24.96 13.64 -21.44
C TYR A 308 24.43 12.24 -21.79
N LEU A 309 23.84 12.07 -22.98
CA LEU A 309 23.35 10.78 -23.46
C LEU A 309 24.49 9.78 -23.69
N THR A 310 25.64 10.24 -24.18
CA THR A 310 26.85 9.42 -24.29
C THR A 310 27.37 9.01 -22.91
N LEU A 311 27.36 9.91 -21.92
CA LEU A 311 27.72 9.56 -20.53
C LEU A 311 26.75 8.53 -19.92
N PHE A 312 25.47 8.58 -20.29
CA PHE A 312 24.48 7.58 -19.90
C PHE A 312 24.52 6.29 -20.72
N GLY A 313 25.35 6.23 -21.77
CA GLY A 313 25.54 5.08 -22.65
C GLY A 313 24.26 4.70 -23.41
N ILE A 314 23.56 5.71 -23.94
CA ILE A 314 22.30 5.51 -24.69
C ILE A 314 22.25 6.31 -26.00
N ASP A 315 23.32 6.99 -26.38
CA ASP A 315 23.40 7.80 -27.61
C ASP A 315 23.17 6.97 -28.88
N ASP A 316 23.50 5.68 -28.87
CA ASP A 316 23.23 4.72 -29.95
C ASP A 316 21.73 4.51 -30.22
N LYS A 317 20.86 4.83 -29.24
CA LYS A 317 19.40 4.70 -29.35
C LYS A 317 18.71 5.98 -29.78
N ILE A 318 19.45 7.09 -29.93
CA ILE A 318 18.88 8.40 -30.16
C ILE A 318 19.11 8.83 -31.62
N SER A 319 18.03 9.21 -32.29
CA SER A 319 18.08 9.83 -33.62
C SER A 319 17.53 11.25 -33.53
N PHE A 320 18.36 12.23 -33.82
CA PHE A 320 17.92 13.59 -34.08
C PHE A 320 17.19 13.61 -35.42
N ASP A 321 15.89 13.87 -35.41
CA ASP A 321 15.01 13.75 -36.57
C ASP A 321 14.15 15.02 -36.71
N LEU A 322 14.42 15.81 -37.77
CA LEU A 322 13.77 17.10 -37.97
C LEU A 322 12.30 16.97 -38.40
N SER A 323 11.87 15.79 -38.82
CA SER A 323 10.47 15.51 -39.15
C SER A 323 9.60 15.40 -37.89
N LEU A 324 10.19 15.17 -36.72
CA LEU A 324 9.46 15.05 -35.45
C LEU A 324 8.91 16.42 -35.04
N ALA A 325 7.67 16.69 -35.43
CA ALA A 325 6.91 17.88 -35.07
C ALA A 325 5.71 17.56 -34.15
N ARG A 326 5.69 16.35 -33.54
CA ARG A 326 4.66 15.93 -32.59
C ARG A 326 4.65 16.76 -31.34
N GLY A 327 3.48 17.19 -30.92
CA GLY A 327 3.35 17.75 -29.60
C GLY A 327 1.98 18.33 -29.35
N LEU A 328 1.55 18.24 -28.10
CA LEU A 328 0.53 19.15 -27.61
C LEU A 328 1.12 20.57 -27.67
N ASP A 329 0.29 21.57 -27.95
CA ASP A 329 0.66 22.98 -28.20
C ASP A 329 1.53 23.63 -27.08
N TYR A 330 1.82 22.91 -26.00
CA TYR A 330 2.53 23.39 -24.82
C TYR A 330 4.05 23.11 -24.79
N TYR A 331 4.62 22.33 -25.72
CA TYR A 331 6.08 22.09 -25.70
C TYR A 331 6.87 23.35 -26.10
N THR A 332 7.99 23.59 -25.42
CA THR A 332 8.82 24.80 -25.55
C THR A 332 10.29 24.52 -25.81
N GLY A 333 10.74 23.26 -25.69
CA GLY A 333 12.13 22.84 -25.91
C GLY A 333 12.17 21.48 -26.57
N VAL A 334 12.94 20.54 -26.03
CA VAL A 334 13.06 19.18 -26.58
C VAL A 334 11.72 18.46 -26.67
N ILE A 335 11.60 17.64 -27.71
CA ILE A 335 10.47 16.78 -28.00
C ILE A 335 11.07 15.42 -28.37
N TYR A 336 10.45 14.35 -27.90
CA TYR A 336 10.92 13.01 -28.22
C TYR A 336 9.79 12.00 -28.36
N GLU A 337 10.04 11.00 -29.20
CA GLU A 337 9.13 9.90 -29.48
C GLU A 337 9.93 8.60 -29.66
N ALA A 338 9.61 7.58 -28.86
CA ALA A 338 10.15 6.24 -29.04
C ALA A 338 9.28 5.42 -29.98
N VAL A 339 9.90 4.83 -30.99
CA VAL A 339 9.27 3.93 -31.94
C VAL A 339 9.89 2.54 -31.84
N LEU A 340 9.06 1.51 -31.95
CA LEU A 340 9.57 0.14 -32.10
C LEU A 340 10.06 -0.09 -33.53
N LEU A 341 11.19 -0.78 -33.64
CA LEU A 341 11.80 -1.14 -34.91
C LEU A 341 11.40 -2.55 -35.32
N GLN A 342 10.99 -2.72 -36.57
CA GLN A 342 10.88 -4.03 -37.18
C GLN A 342 12.24 -4.48 -37.70
N MET A 343 12.56 -5.77 -37.57
CA MET A 343 13.72 -6.33 -38.27
C MET A 343 13.50 -6.18 -39.78
N PRO A 344 14.48 -5.67 -40.54
CA PRO A 344 14.36 -5.55 -41.99
C PRO A 344 14.14 -6.93 -42.60
N ALA A 345 13.27 -7.02 -43.62
CA ALA A 345 13.01 -8.27 -44.32
C ALA A 345 14.22 -8.68 -45.19
N GLN A 346 15.10 -7.73 -45.53
CA GLN A 346 16.30 -7.92 -46.34
C GLN A 346 17.52 -7.20 -45.73
N ALA A 347 18.71 -7.76 -45.94
CA ALA A 347 19.96 -7.14 -45.50
C ALA A 347 20.25 -5.87 -46.32
N GLY A 348 20.23 -4.70 -45.69
CA GLY A 348 20.47 -3.39 -46.31
C GLY A 348 19.28 -2.42 -46.27
N GLU A 349 18.11 -2.86 -45.80
CA GLU A 349 16.98 -1.97 -45.52
C GLU A 349 17.07 -1.37 -44.11
N GLU A 350 16.75 -0.08 -43.98
CA GLU A 350 16.64 0.61 -42.68
C GLU A 350 15.46 0.04 -41.87
N PRO A 351 15.60 -0.09 -40.53
CA PRO A 351 14.53 -0.61 -39.69
C PRO A 351 13.26 0.25 -39.78
N LEU A 352 12.15 -0.34 -40.25
CA LEU A 352 10.86 0.33 -40.34
C LEU A 352 10.21 0.49 -38.96
N GLY A 353 9.72 1.69 -38.66
CA GLY A 353 9.01 1.99 -37.42
C GLY A 353 7.60 1.39 -37.41
N VAL A 354 7.31 0.50 -36.45
CA VAL A 354 6.00 -0.18 -36.33
C VAL A 354 5.00 0.66 -35.52
N GLY A 355 5.49 1.68 -34.81
CA GLY A 355 4.69 2.72 -34.17
C GLY A 355 5.21 3.17 -32.81
N SER A 356 4.77 4.37 -32.41
CA SER A 356 5.10 5.04 -31.14
C SER A 356 4.72 4.27 -29.88
N VAL A 357 5.64 4.14 -28.92
CA VAL A 357 5.43 3.46 -27.63
C VAL A 357 5.71 4.34 -26.43
N ALA A 358 6.36 5.49 -26.62
CA ALA A 358 6.53 6.51 -25.61
C ALA A 358 6.72 7.86 -26.30
N ALA A 359 6.35 8.95 -25.63
CA ALA A 359 6.59 10.30 -26.11
C ALA A 359 6.79 11.26 -24.94
N GLY A 360 7.32 12.45 -25.20
CA GLY A 360 7.45 13.48 -24.18
C GLY A 360 8.20 14.71 -24.68
N GLY A 361 8.58 15.58 -23.75
CA GLY A 361 9.30 16.79 -24.05
C GLY A 361 9.28 17.81 -22.91
N ARG A 362 9.88 18.98 -23.17
CA ARG A 362 9.97 20.13 -22.27
C ARG A 362 8.85 21.13 -22.51
N TYR A 363 8.19 21.60 -21.45
CA TYR A 363 6.98 22.43 -21.49
C TYR A 363 6.94 23.53 -20.40
N ASP A 364 7.88 24.47 -20.45
CA ASP A 364 8.13 25.43 -19.36
C ASP A 364 7.03 26.48 -19.17
N GLY A 365 6.13 26.63 -20.15
CA GLY A 365 5.06 27.61 -20.13
C GLY A 365 3.78 27.15 -19.42
N LEU A 366 3.56 25.85 -19.28
CA LEU A 366 2.23 25.30 -18.93
C LEU A 366 1.80 25.66 -17.51
N VAL A 367 2.70 25.52 -16.53
CA VAL A 367 2.41 25.84 -15.12
C VAL A 367 2.10 27.32 -14.93
N GLY A 368 2.80 28.20 -15.65
CA GLY A 368 2.57 29.64 -15.62
C GLY A 368 1.17 30.05 -16.08
N MET A 369 0.47 29.20 -16.85
CA MET A 369 -0.92 29.47 -17.24
C MET A 369 -1.93 29.22 -16.11
N PHE A 370 -1.54 28.53 -15.05
CA PHE A 370 -2.37 28.24 -13.87
C PHE A 370 -1.96 29.07 -12.64
N ASP A 371 -0.72 29.54 -12.59
CA ASP A 371 -0.24 30.39 -11.51
C ASP A 371 -0.87 31.79 -11.61
N PRO A 372 -1.52 32.32 -10.56
CA PRO A 372 -2.17 33.63 -10.61
C PRO A 372 -1.24 34.80 -10.92
N LYS A 373 0.08 34.65 -10.69
CA LYS A 373 1.10 35.66 -10.98
C LYS A 373 1.87 35.36 -12.27
N GLY A 374 1.48 34.33 -13.02
CA GLY A 374 2.17 33.89 -14.22
C GLY A 374 3.58 33.35 -13.95
N ARG A 375 3.87 32.90 -12.71
CA ARG A 375 5.19 32.37 -12.38
C ARG A 375 5.44 31.09 -13.17
N LYS A 376 6.48 31.11 -14.01
CA LYS A 376 6.91 29.93 -14.76
C LYS A 376 7.59 28.93 -13.84
N VAL A 377 7.29 27.66 -14.07
CA VAL A 377 7.98 26.51 -13.48
C VAL A 377 8.40 25.62 -14.65
N PRO A 378 9.70 25.55 -14.97
CA PRO A 378 10.19 24.70 -16.04
C PRO A 378 9.84 23.24 -15.78
N CYS A 379 9.43 22.52 -16.81
CA CYS A 379 9.01 21.12 -16.69
C CYS A 379 9.50 20.33 -17.90
N VAL A 380 9.97 19.11 -17.66
CA VAL A 380 10.24 18.12 -18.70
C VAL A 380 9.70 16.77 -18.25
N GLY A 381 9.18 15.97 -19.17
CA GLY A 381 8.63 14.67 -18.82
C GLY A 381 8.34 13.77 -20.01
N LEU A 382 7.92 12.55 -19.69
CA LEU A 382 7.66 11.48 -20.63
C LEU A 382 6.37 10.76 -20.27
N SER A 383 5.73 10.17 -21.26
CA SER A 383 4.57 9.31 -21.14
C SER A 383 4.82 7.99 -21.87
N ILE A 384 4.71 6.87 -21.16
CA ILE A 384 4.80 5.53 -21.78
C ILE A 384 3.41 5.09 -22.27
N GLY A 385 3.32 4.80 -23.57
CA GLY A 385 2.12 4.30 -24.25
C GLY A 385 1.86 2.82 -23.95
N VAL A 386 1.44 2.52 -22.72
CA VAL A 386 1.36 1.15 -22.21
C VAL A 386 0.33 0.26 -22.90
N GLU A 387 -0.73 0.78 -23.51
CA GLU A 387 -1.72 -0.08 -24.19
C GLU A 387 -1.13 -0.86 -25.36
N ARG A 388 -0.20 -0.28 -26.12
CA ARG A 388 0.53 -0.99 -27.19
C ARG A 388 1.48 -2.02 -26.61
N ILE A 389 2.17 -1.67 -25.53
CA ILE A 389 3.10 -2.56 -24.82
C ILE A 389 2.35 -3.79 -24.27
N PHE A 390 1.15 -3.62 -23.68
CA PHE A 390 0.36 -4.76 -23.20
C PHE A 390 0.04 -5.75 -24.32
N SER A 391 -0.37 -5.26 -25.50
CA SER A 391 -0.65 -6.13 -26.64
C SER A 391 0.59 -6.88 -27.13
N ILE A 392 1.75 -6.23 -27.17
CA ILE A 392 3.00 -6.88 -27.60
C ILE A 392 3.44 -7.94 -26.60
N VAL A 393 3.38 -7.64 -25.30
CA VAL A 393 3.75 -8.61 -24.25
C VAL A 393 2.76 -9.78 -24.21
N GLU A 394 1.46 -9.53 -24.39
CA GLU A 394 0.43 -10.58 -24.47
C GLU A 394 0.68 -11.51 -25.67
N GLN A 395 0.94 -10.96 -26.87
CA GLN A 395 1.26 -11.73 -28.07
C GLN A 395 2.57 -12.54 -27.92
N ARG A 396 3.60 -11.97 -27.28
CA ARG A 396 4.86 -12.68 -27.02
C ARG A 396 4.65 -13.87 -26.08
N LEU A 397 3.86 -13.68 -25.01
CA LEU A 397 3.56 -14.76 -24.07
C LEU A 397 2.70 -15.85 -24.71
N GLU A 398 1.79 -15.48 -25.62
CA GLU A 398 1.04 -16.44 -26.44
C GLU A 398 1.94 -17.25 -27.37
N ALA A 399 2.91 -16.59 -28.03
CA ALA A 399 3.84 -17.25 -28.94
C ALA A 399 4.81 -18.23 -28.25
N LEU A 400 5.14 -18.00 -26.97
CA LEU A 400 5.98 -18.89 -26.17
C LEU A 400 5.20 -20.08 -25.57
N GLU A 401 3.87 -20.15 -25.79
CA GLU A 401 2.96 -21.10 -25.13
C GLU A 401 3.08 -21.10 -23.59
N GLU A 402 3.60 -20.00 -23.02
CA GLU A 402 3.78 -19.87 -21.58
C GLU A 402 2.44 -19.57 -20.91
N LYS A 403 2.06 -20.44 -19.96
CA LYS A 403 0.85 -20.25 -19.19
C LYS A 403 0.99 -19.07 -18.23
N VAL A 404 0.31 -17.97 -18.55
CA VAL A 404 0.22 -16.80 -17.66
C VAL A 404 -0.67 -17.16 -16.46
N ARG A 405 -0.06 -17.30 -15.29
CA ARG A 405 -0.79 -17.46 -14.03
C ARG A 405 -1.57 -16.19 -13.71
N THR A 406 -2.84 -16.36 -13.31
CA THR A 406 -3.75 -15.28 -12.90
C THR A 406 -3.95 -15.22 -11.39
N THR A 407 -3.31 -16.13 -10.66
CA THR A 407 -3.29 -16.18 -9.19
C THR A 407 -1.87 -16.46 -8.70
N GLU A 408 -1.58 -16.07 -7.48
CA GLU A 408 -0.27 -16.26 -6.83
C GLU A 408 -0.27 -17.44 -5.84
N THR A 409 -1.28 -18.31 -5.91
CA THR A 409 -1.47 -19.42 -4.98
C THR A 409 -0.29 -20.37 -5.01
N GLN A 410 0.31 -20.62 -3.85
CA GLN A 410 1.51 -21.42 -3.69
C GLN A 410 1.16 -22.89 -3.45
N VAL A 411 0.07 -23.16 -2.72
CA VAL A 411 -0.30 -24.53 -2.33
C VAL A 411 -1.82 -24.71 -2.26
N LEU A 412 -2.32 -25.83 -2.78
CA LEU A 412 -3.70 -26.27 -2.56
C LEU A 412 -3.75 -27.28 -1.40
N VAL A 413 -4.59 -27.03 -0.40
CA VAL A 413 -4.90 -28.02 0.64
C VAL A 413 -5.95 -28.99 0.12
N ALA A 414 -5.60 -30.27 0.09
CA ALA A 414 -6.39 -31.32 -0.52
C ALA A 414 -6.57 -32.54 0.40
N SER A 415 -7.56 -33.37 0.08
CA SER A 415 -7.65 -34.72 0.65
C SER A 415 -8.31 -35.67 -0.35
N ALA A 416 -7.91 -36.95 -0.32
CA ALA A 416 -8.56 -38.00 -1.11
C ALA A 416 -9.74 -38.64 -0.36
N GLN A 417 -9.64 -38.71 0.96
CA GLN A 417 -10.65 -39.28 1.85
C GLN A 417 -11.79 -38.31 2.11
N LYS A 418 -12.94 -38.86 2.52
CA LYS A 418 -14.16 -38.13 2.88
C LYS A 418 -14.08 -37.62 4.32
N LYS A 419 -14.96 -36.69 4.70
CA LYS A 419 -15.11 -36.15 6.08
C LYS A 419 -13.85 -35.46 6.64
N LEU A 420 -13.02 -34.89 5.76
CA LEU A 420 -11.81 -34.15 6.13
C LEU A 420 -11.90 -32.65 5.82
N LEU A 421 -13.11 -32.10 5.64
CA LEU A 421 -13.25 -30.66 5.33
C LEU A 421 -12.72 -29.81 6.48
N GLU A 422 -13.08 -30.15 7.70
CA GLU A 422 -12.70 -29.46 8.93
C GLU A 422 -11.17 -29.40 9.09
N GLU A 423 -10.48 -30.51 8.79
CA GLU A 423 -9.02 -30.57 8.85
C GLU A 423 -8.36 -29.79 7.71
N ARG A 424 -8.94 -29.79 6.50
CA ARG A 424 -8.48 -28.91 5.41
C ARG A 424 -8.67 -27.43 5.76
N LEU A 425 -9.80 -27.06 6.37
CA LEU A 425 -10.08 -25.69 6.82
C LEU A 425 -9.10 -25.25 7.91
N LYS A 426 -8.74 -26.16 8.82
CA LYS A 426 -7.73 -25.89 9.84
C LYS A 426 -6.35 -25.66 9.23
N LEU A 427 -5.89 -26.56 8.35
CA LEU A 427 -4.57 -26.43 7.73
C LEU A 427 -4.47 -25.19 6.83
N VAL A 428 -5.48 -24.90 6.01
CA VAL A 428 -5.45 -23.71 5.14
C VAL A 428 -5.41 -22.43 5.96
N SER A 429 -6.10 -22.37 7.10
CA SER A 429 -6.02 -21.24 8.04
C SER A 429 -4.63 -21.12 8.66
N GLU A 430 -4.02 -22.23 9.10
CA GLU A 430 -2.65 -22.25 9.63
C GLU A 430 -1.64 -21.71 8.58
N LEU A 431 -1.84 -22.05 7.29
CA LEU A 431 -1.01 -21.54 6.19
C LEU A 431 -1.22 -20.04 5.94
N TRP A 432 -2.47 -19.57 5.96
CA TRP A 432 -2.77 -18.14 5.84
C TRP A 432 -2.21 -17.32 7.00
N ASP A 433 -2.32 -17.81 8.24
CA ASP A 433 -1.74 -17.17 9.43
C ASP A 433 -0.20 -17.08 9.35
N ALA A 434 0.43 -18.00 8.60
CA ALA A 434 1.86 -17.98 8.30
C ALA A 434 2.23 -17.12 7.08
N GLY A 435 1.28 -16.46 6.43
CA GLY A 435 1.49 -15.63 5.25
C GLY A 435 1.66 -16.40 3.94
N ILE A 436 1.34 -17.70 3.91
CA ILE A 436 1.42 -18.54 2.71
C ILE A 436 0.11 -18.42 1.93
N LYS A 437 0.20 -18.22 0.61
CA LYS A 437 -0.95 -18.12 -0.30
C LYS A 437 -1.50 -19.51 -0.57
N ALA A 438 -2.44 -19.96 0.25
CA ALA A 438 -3.04 -21.28 0.14
C ALA A 438 -4.50 -21.22 -0.32
N GLU A 439 -4.99 -22.30 -0.92
CA GLU A 439 -6.41 -22.46 -1.28
C GLU A 439 -6.91 -23.86 -0.91
N LEU A 440 -8.23 -24.06 -0.91
CA LEU A 440 -8.87 -25.37 -0.92
C LEU A 440 -10.10 -25.35 -1.83
N LEU A 441 -10.49 -26.49 -2.39
CA LEU A 441 -11.77 -26.57 -3.10
C LEU A 441 -12.94 -26.48 -2.11
N TYR A 442 -13.93 -25.65 -2.42
CA TYR A 442 -15.17 -25.48 -1.65
C TYR A 442 -16.15 -26.65 -1.80
N LYS A 443 -15.68 -27.87 -1.52
CA LYS A 443 -16.47 -29.09 -1.50
C LYS A 443 -16.18 -29.85 -0.22
N LYS A 444 -17.21 -30.48 0.36
CA LYS A 444 -17.03 -31.34 1.55
C LYS A 444 -16.10 -32.52 1.24
N ASN A 445 -16.34 -33.21 0.12
CA ASN A 445 -15.62 -34.42 -0.28
C ASN A 445 -15.13 -34.31 -1.75
N PRO A 446 -14.11 -33.49 -2.04
CA PRO A 446 -13.56 -33.38 -3.39
C PRO A 446 -12.82 -34.66 -3.80
N LYS A 447 -12.91 -35.05 -5.09
CA LYS A 447 -12.04 -36.11 -5.64
C LYS A 447 -10.62 -35.58 -5.77
N LEU A 448 -9.61 -36.40 -5.46
CA LEU A 448 -8.20 -35.98 -5.57
C LEU A 448 -7.83 -35.58 -7.01
N LEU A 449 -8.31 -36.33 -8.00
CA LEU A 449 -8.08 -36.01 -9.41
C LEU A 449 -8.53 -34.59 -9.77
N ASN A 450 -9.74 -34.20 -9.36
CA ASN A 450 -10.26 -32.85 -9.64
C ASN A 450 -9.47 -31.74 -8.93
N GLN A 451 -8.87 -32.05 -7.78
CA GLN A 451 -8.01 -31.11 -7.04
C GLN A 451 -6.67 -30.92 -7.77
N LEU A 452 -6.09 -32.00 -8.29
CA LEU A 452 -4.87 -31.94 -9.09
C LEU A 452 -5.10 -31.22 -10.42
N GLN A 453 -6.19 -31.54 -11.13
CA GLN A 453 -6.56 -30.84 -12.37
C GLN A 453 -6.73 -29.33 -12.14
N TYR A 454 -7.38 -28.94 -11.04
CA TYR A 454 -7.50 -27.53 -10.68
C TYR A 454 -6.13 -26.85 -10.49
N CYS A 455 -5.16 -27.55 -9.89
CA CYS A 455 -3.81 -27.02 -9.74
C CYS A 455 -3.07 -26.90 -11.08
N GLU A 456 -3.19 -27.90 -11.95
CA GLU A 456 -2.64 -27.86 -13.31
C GLU A 456 -3.25 -26.70 -14.11
N ASP A 457 -4.57 -26.50 -14.01
CA ASP A 457 -5.34 -25.46 -14.68
C ASP A 457 -5.01 -24.05 -14.15
N ALA A 458 -4.78 -23.88 -12.85
CA ALA A 458 -4.42 -22.60 -12.23
C ALA A 458 -2.90 -22.33 -12.17
N GLY A 459 -2.07 -23.33 -12.49
CA GLY A 459 -0.61 -23.27 -12.36
C GLY A 459 -0.12 -23.28 -10.90
N ILE A 460 -0.90 -23.84 -9.97
CA ILE A 460 -0.51 -23.96 -8.56
C ILE A 460 0.59 -25.02 -8.44
N PRO A 461 1.75 -24.72 -7.84
CA PRO A 461 2.91 -25.62 -7.90
C PRO A 461 2.83 -26.79 -6.92
N LEU A 462 2.12 -26.65 -5.80
CA LEU A 462 2.12 -27.62 -4.71
C LEU A 462 0.71 -28.02 -4.26
N VAL A 463 0.57 -29.25 -3.76
CA VAL A 463 -0.63 -29.76 -3.10
C VAL A 463 -0.26 -30.36 -1.74
N ALA A 464 -0.86 -29.83 -0.67
CA ALA A 464 -0.77 -30.35 0.68
C ALA A 464 -1.92 -31.33 0.93
N ILE A 465 -1.64 -32.63 0.84
CA ILE A 465 -2.63 -33.71 0.94
C ILE A 465 -2.73 -34.19 2.39
N ILE A 466 -3.95 -34.15 2.93
CA ILE A 466 -4.32 -34.65 4.25
C ILE A 466 -5.06 -35.99 4.11
N GLY A 467 -4.73 -36.94 4.98
CA GLY A 467 -5.49 -38.16 5.23
C GLY A 467 -5.55 -38.49 6.72
N GLU A 468 -6.43 -39.43 7.09
CA GLU A 468 -6.64 -39.83 8.49
C GLU A 468 -5.38 -40.39 9.15
N GLN A 469 -4.54 -41.13 8.39
CA GLN A 469 -3.30 -41.69 8.92
C GLN A 469 -2.26 -40.58 9.09
N GLU A 470 -2.15 -39.69 8.11
CA GLU A 470 -1.26 -38.54 8.14
C GLU A 470 -1.56 -37.60 9.32
N LEU A 471 -2.84 -37.39 9.62
CA LEU A 471 -3.26 -36.62 10.79
C LEU A 471 -2.85 -37.29 12.10
N LYS A 472 -2.98 -38.63 12.21
CA LYS A 472 -2.52 -39.39 13.38
C LYS A 472 -1.01 -39.31 13.55
N ASP A 473 -0.28 -39.39 12.44
CA ASP A 473 1.18 -39.34 12.42
C ASP A 473 1.73 -37.91 12.54
N GLY A 474 0.86 -36.90 12.49
CA GLY A 474 1.24 -35.50 12.54
C GLY A 474 2.06 -35.07 11.33
N VAL A 475 1.79 -35.64 10.16
CA VAL A 475 2.46 -35.32 8.90
C VAL A 475 1.47 -34.77 7.88
N VAL A 476 1.98 -34.09 6.86
CA VAL A 476 1.22 -33.73 5.66
C VAL A 476 2.00 -34.22 4.45
N LYS A 477 1.30 -34.79 3.48
CA LYS A 477 1.91 -35.25 2.25
C LYS A 477 1.96 -34.10 1.25
N LEU A 478 3.14 -33.61 0.95
CA LEU A 478 3.34 -32.52 -0.01
C LEU A 478 3.65 -33.11 -1.39
N ARG A 479 2.82 -32.79 -2.37
CA ARG A 479 3.00 -33.21 -3.76
C ARG A 479 3.33 -32.03 -4.64
N SER A 480 4.39 -32.16 -5.44
CA SER A 480 4.68 -31.27 -6.56
C SER A 480 3.72 -31.55 -7.71
N VAL A 481 3.04 -30.53 -8.24
CA VAL A 481 2.08 -30.70 -9.33
C VAL A 481 2.79 -30.97 -10.64
N THR A 482 3.93 -30.33 -10.88
CA THR A 482 4.71 -30.45 -12.12
C THR A 482 5.53 -31.75 -12.15
N SER A 483 6.33 -32.03 -11.12
CA SER A 483 7.17 -33.23 -11.08
C SER A 483 6.41 -34.49 -10.64
N ARG A 484 5.21 -34.34 -10.06
CA ARG A 484 4.37 -35.41 -9.48
C ARG A 484 4.99 -36.14 -8.29
N GLU A 485 6.19 -35.75 -7.88
CA GLU A 485 6.90 -36.26 -6.71
C GLU A 485 6.15 -35.93 -5.42
N GLU A 486 6.20 -36.86 -4.47
CA GLU A 486 5.52 -36.76 -3.19
C GLU A 486 6.56 -36.86 -2.07
N GLN A 487 6.52 -35.91 -1.14
CA GLN A 487 7.38 -35.87 0.03
C GLN A 487 6.51 -35.79 1.29
N TRP A 488 6.98 -36.44 2.35
CA TRP A 488 6.32 -36.42 3.65
C TRP A 488 6.93 -35.31 4.51
N CYS A 489 6.14 -34.29 4.85
CA CYS A 489 6.58 -33.22 5.72
C CYS A 489 6.07 -33.47 7.14
N GLN A 490 6.97 -33.61 8.11
CA GLN A 490 6.61 -33.77 9.52
C GLN A 490 6.15 -32.42 10.11
N ARG A 491 5.09 -32.40 10.95
CA ARG A 491 4.75 -31.23 11.78
C ARG A 491 5.82 -30.91 12.83
N VAL A 492 6.72 -31.86 13.12
CA VAL A 492 7.76 -31.76 14.15
C VAL A 492 9.12 -31.71 13.46
N ASN A 493 9.98 -30.73 13.81
CA ASN A 493 11.37 -30.70 13.33
C ASN A 493 12.17 -31.83 14.02
N PRO A 494 12.57 -32.90 13.29
CA PRO A 494 13.22 -34.06 13.90
C PRO A 494 14.62 -33.72 14.43
N GLU A 495 15.33 -32.77 13.82
CA GLU A 495 16.67 -32.34 14.24
C GLU A 495 16.61 -31.67 15.62
N ASN A 496 15.65 -30.76 15.82
CA ASN A 496 15.49 -30.05 17.10
C ASN A 496 15.07 -31.00 18.23
N LYS A 497 14.31 -32.06 17.91
CA LYS A 497 13.92 -33.10 18.88
C LYS A 497 15.12 -33.98 19.25
N ALA A 498 15.90 -34.43 18.27
CA ALA A 498 17.12 -35.19 18.50
C ALA A 498 18.16 -34.38 19.30
N ALA A 499 18.29 -33.08 19.01
CA ALA A 499 19.14 -32.16 19.74
C ALA A 499 18.70 -31.98 21.21
N LEU A 500 17.39 -31.95 21.47
CA LEU A 500 16.86 -31.93 22.84
C LEU A 500 17.25 -33.20 23.61
N GLU A 501 17.08 -34.37 23.00
CA GLU A 501 17.40 -35.66 23.63
C GLU A 501 18.91 -35.84 23.86
N ALA A 502 19.75 -35.39 22.91
CA ALA A 502 21.20 -35.33 23.06
C ALA A 502 21.60 -34.41 24.23
N TRP A 503 21.09 -33.18 24.25
CA TRP A 503 21.37 -32.20 25.29
C TRP A 503 20.98 -32.69 26.69
N VAL A 504 19.84 -33.36 26.84
CA VAL A 504 19.41 -33.97 28.11
C VAL A 504 20.38 -35.05 28.58
N ARG A 505 20.87 -35.91 27.67
CA ARG A 505 21.86 -36.95 28.00
C ARG A 505 23.21 -36.34 28.39
N GLU A 506 23.70 -35.37 27.64
CA GLU A 506 25.01 -34.74 27.84
C GLU A 506 25.07 -33.91 29.12
N THR A 507 24.01 -33.16 29.42
CA THR A 507 23.97 -32.26 30.59
C THR A 507 23.48 -32.95 31.87
N GLY A 508 22.92 -34.16 31.77
CA GLY A 508 22.28 -34.86 32.89
C GLY A 508 21.04 -34.15 33.44
N ILE A 509 20.49 -33.17 32.72
CA ILE A 509 19.37 -32.35 33.16
C ILE A 509 18.07 -33.17 33.13
N ARG A 510 17.39 -33.29 34.26
CA ARG A 510 16.09 -33.95 34.35
C ARG A 510 14.95 -32.97 34.02
N LEU A 511 14.27 -33.21 32.88
CA LEU A 511 13.03 -32.52 32.53
C LEU A 511 11.83 -33.35 32.99
N VAL A 512 10.91 -32.75 33.76
CA VAL A 512 9.71 -33.42 34.28
C VAL A 512 8.46 -32.85 33.62
N GLN A 513 7.67 -33.70 32.98
CA GLN A 513 6.40 -33.28 32.37
C GLN A 513 5.23 -33.52 33.33
N VAL A 514 4.53 -32.45 33.71
CA VAL A 514 3.38 -32.48 34.62
C VAL A 514 2.30 -31.53 34.12
N ASN A 515 1.05 -32.00 33.98
CA ASN A 515 -0.14 -31.18 33.68
C ASN A 515 0.03 -30.23 32.47
N GLY A 516 0.55 -30.72 31.35
CA GLY A 516 0.73 -29.93 30.12
C GLY A 516 1.87 -28.90 30.20
N GLN A 517 2.83 -29.10 31.09
CA GLN A 517 4.05 -28.28 31.24
C GLN A 517 5.24 -29.23 31.30
N ARG A 518 6.33 -28.91 30.61
CA ARG A 518 7.61 -29.59 30.78
C ARG A 518 8.54 -28.66 31.54
N LYS A 519 9.04 -29.15 32.67
CA LYS A 519 9.68 -28.35 33.70
C LYS A 519 11.14 -28.73 33.85
N TYR A 520 11.97 -27.71 33.96
CA TYR A 520 13.33 -27.77 34.46
C TYR A 520 13.38 -27.12 35.85
N GLY A 521 14.04 -27.77 36.80
CA GLY A 521 14.26 -27.24 38.15
C GLY A 521 13.03 -27.32 39.07
N GLY A 522 13.02 -26.43 40.06
CA GLY A 522 12.08 -26.44 41.18
C GLY A 522 12.45 -27.35 42.35
N PRO A 523 13.57 -27.16 43.06
CA PRO A 523 14.77 -26.37 42.77
C PRO A 523 15.74 -27.09 41.80
N PRO A 524 16.70 -26.40 41.17
CA PRO A 524 17.69 -27.07 40.31
C PRO A 524 18.69 -27.92 41.14
N PRO A 525 19.34 -28.93 40.54
CA PRO A 525 20.33 -29.75 41.25
C PRO A 525 21.41 -28.90 41.94
N GLY A 526 21.70 -29.18 43.22
CA GLY A 526 22.69 -28.43 44.01
C GLY A 526 22.24 -27.06 44.51
N TRP A 527 20.95 -26.74 44.48
CA TRP A 527 20.43 -25.49 45.05
C TRP A 527 20.46 -25.51 46.58
N VAL A 528 21.10 -24.50 47.17
CA VAL A 528 21.13 -24.26 48.62
C VAL A 528 20.48 -22.90 48.90
N GLY A 529 19.34 -22.89 49.59
CA GLY A 529 18.61 -21.66 49.95
C GLY A 529 17.09 -21.78 49.77
N SER A 530 16.36 -20.78 50.29
CA SER A 530 14.90 -20.70 50.19
C SER A 530 14.43 -20.43 48.75
N PRO A 531 13.16 -20.74 48.41
CA PRO A 531 12.57 -20.41 47.11
C PRO A 531 12.65 -18.90 46.81
N PRO A 532 12.79 -18.50 45.53
CA PRO A 532 12.86 -17.09 45.15
C PRO A 532 11.58 -16.32 45.52
N PRO A 533 11.71 -15.03 45.89
CA PRO A 533 10.56 -14.20 46.27
C PRO A 533 9.63 -13.92 45.06
N SER A 534 8.35 -13.60 45.32
CA SER A 534 7.40 -13.18 44.28
C SER A 534 7.95 -12.00 43.47
N GLY A 535 7.63 -11.96 42.17
CA GLY A 535 8.19 -11.02 41.19
C GLY A 535 9.52 -11.45 40.56
N SER A 536 10.03 -12.64 40.88
CA SER A 536 11.26 -13.21 40.29
C SER A 536 10.98 -14.08 39.03
N GLU A 537 9.80 -13.96 38.43
CA GLU A 537 9.37 -14.76 37.27
C GLU A 537 9.04 -13.88 36.06
N VAL A 538 9.46 -14.34 34.87
CA VAL A 538 9.16 -13.71 33.59
C VAL A 538 8.28 -14.61 32.72
N PHE A 539 7.40 -13.99 31.94
CA PHE A 539 6.65 -14.62 30.86
C PHE A 539 7.44 -14.49 29.57
N ILE A 540 7.46 -15.57 28.79
CA ILE A 540 8.15 -15.67 27.50
C ILE A 540 7.11 -16.04 26.46
N GLY A 541 6.82 -15.17 25.49
CA GLY A 541 5.87 -15.39 24.42
C GLY A 541 6.51 -15.28 23.03
N ARG A 542 5.70 -15.54 21.99
CA ARG A 542 6.15 -15.60 20.58
C ARG A 542 7.23 -16.65 20.35
N LEU A 543 7.15 -17.78 21.05
CA LEU A 543 8.05 -18.92 20.81
C LEU A 543 7.59 -19.70 19.57
N PRO A 544 8.49 -20.07 18.65
CA PRO A 544 8.19 -21.05 17.62
C PRO A 544 7.85 -22.41 18.23
N GLN A 545 6.88 -23.14 17.64
CA GLN A 545 6.39 -24.41 18.18
C GLN A 545 7.41 -25.55 18.11
N ASP A 546 8.44 -25.41 17.28
CA ASP A 546 9.51 -26.38 17.04
C ASP A 546 10.81 -26.05 17.81
N VAL A 547 10.78 -25.06 18.70
CA VAL A 547 11.89 -24.71 19.60
C VAL A 547 11.70 -25.40 20.96
N TYR A 548 12.78 -25.91 21.52
CA TYR A 548 12.76 -26.65 22.78
C TYR A 548 13.76 -26.11 23.80
N GLU A 549 13.74 -26.72 24.99
CA GLU A 549 14.50 -26.35 26.16
C GLU A 549 16.01 -26.32 25.94
N HIS A 550 16.56 -27.13 25.02
CA HIS A 550 17.99 -27.14 24.70
C HIS A 550 18.50 -25.79 24.16
N GLN A 551 17.63 -24.99 23.53
CA GLN A 551 17.96 -23.63 23.09
C GLN A 551 17.56 -22.59 24.14
N LEU A 552 16.39 -22.78 24.77
CA LEU A 552 15.81 -21.78 25.66
C LEU A 552 16.47 -21.75 27.04
N ILE A 553 16.74 -22.90 27.66
CA ILE A 553 17.33 -22.92 29.02
C ILE A 553 18.72 -22.28 29.03
N PRO A 554 19.66 -22.65 28.13
CA PRO A 554 20.97 -22.00 28.09
C PRO A 554 20.88 -20.49 27.83
N LEU A 555 20.01 -20.07 26.92
CA LEU A 555 19.78 -18.64 26.62
C LEU A 555 19.36 -17.86 27.86
N PHE A 556 18.39 -18.38 28.63
CA PHE A 556 17.89 -17.71 29.82
C PHE A 556 18.84 -17.84 31.02
N GLN A 557 19.67 -18.88 31.09
CA GLN A 557 20.73 -19.02 32.10
C GLN A 557 21.87 -18.01 31.92
N ARG A 558 22.16 -17.57 30.68
CA ARG A 558 23.18 -16.53 30.41
C ARG A 558 22.90 -15.21 31.12
N VAL A 559 21.64 -14.90 31.38
CA VAL A 559 21.23 -13.64 32.02
C VAL A 559 21.22 -13.74 33.55
N GLY A 560 21.05 -14.95 34.09
CA GLY A 560 21.07 -15.15 35.53
C GLY A 560 20.71 -16.57 35.94
N ARG A 561 20.95 -16.87 37.22
CA ARG A 561 20.70 -18.21 37.77
C ARG A 561 19.20 -18.52 37.81
N LEU A 562 18.77 -19.49 37.00
CA LEU A 562 17.39 -19.99 36.93
C LEU A 562 17.09 -20.92 38.11
N TYR A 563 15.92 -20.75 38.70
CA TYR A 563 15.33 -21.63 39.72
C TYR A 563 14.36 -22.64 39.11
N GLU A 564 13.52 -22.21 38.16
CA GLU A 564 12.57 -23.06 37.45
C GLU A 564 12.37 -22.52 36.03
N PHE A 565 12.29 -23.40 35.03
CA PHE A 565 11.85 -23.06 33.68
C PHE A 565 10.70 -23.98 33.27
N ARG A 566 9.62 -23.43 32.72
CA ARG A 566 8.40 -24.16 32.38
C ARG A 566 8.02 -23.87 30.93
N LEU A 567 8.23 -24.84 30.06
CA LEU A 567 7.72 -24.78 28.69
C LEU A 567 6.30 -25.37 28.67
N MET A 568 5.35 -24.61 28.12
CA MET A 568 3.96 -25.04 28.07
C MET A 568 3.75 -25.96 26.87
N MET A 569 3.17 -27.14 27.09
CA MET A 569 3.08 -28.21 26.10
C MET A 569 1.63 -28.51 25.72
N THR A 570 1.37 -28.80 24.45
CA THR A 570 0.13 -29.41 23.98
C THR A 570 0.09 -30.89 24.34
N PHE A 571 -1.08 -31.52 24.26
CA PHE A 571 -1.20 -32.98 24.40
C PHE A 571 -0.51 -33.74 23.26
N SER A 572 -0.27 -33.09 22.12
CA SER A 572 0.45 -33.64 20.96
C SER A 572 1.99 -33.55 21.07
N GLY A 573 2.53 -33.02 22.17
CA GLY A 573 4.00 -32.97 22.39
C GLY A 573 4.73 -31.76 21.79
N LEU A 574 4.01 -30.80 21.20
CA LEU A 574 4.55 -29.51 20.75
C LEU A 574 4.44 -28.45 21.87
N ASN A 575 5.26 -27.40 21.80
CA ASN A 575 5.12 -26.28 22.74
C ASN A 575 3.96 -25.35 22.33
N ARG A 576 3.33 -24.66 23.30
CA ARG A 576 2.16 -23.79 23.10
C ARG A 576 2.52 -22.36 22.66
N GLY A 577 3.76 -22.11 22.24
CA GLY A 577 4.25 -20.79 21.85
C GLY A 577 4.58 -19.84 23.01
N PHE A 578 4.61 -20.35 24.25
CA PHE A 578 5.02 -19.58 25.43
C PHE A 578 5.62 -20.44 26.55
N ALA A 579 6.41 -19.80 27.41
CA ALA A 579 7.10 -20.39 28.55
C ALA A 579 7.17 -19.43 29.74
N TYR A 580 7.60 -19.93 30.90
CA TYR A 580 7.89 -19.14 32.09
C TYR A 580 9.29 -19.45 32.61
N ALA A 581 10.03 -18.42 33.00
CA ALA A 581 11.33 -18.57 33.63
C ALA A 581 11.34 -17.86 34.99
N ARG A 582 11.62 -18.61 36.05
CA ARG A 582 11.78 -18.09 37.41
C ARG A 582 13.26 -18.03 37.77
N TYR A 583 13.73 -16.84 38.09
CA TYR A 583 15.10 -16.55 38.51
C TYR A 583 15.26 -16.63 40.02
N SER A 584 16.52 -16.79 40.45
CA SER A 584 16.96 -16.71 41.85
C SER A 584 16.58 -15.42 42.58
N SER A 585 16.38 -14.32 41.84
CA SER A 585 16.08 -13.00 42.40
C SER A 585 15.24 -12.16 41.44
N ARG A 586 14.56 -11.13 41.97
CA ARG A 586 13.84 -10.10 41.19
C ARG A 586 14.75 -9.40 40.18
N ARG A 587 16.00 -9.14 40.58
CA ARG A 587 17.02 -8.52 39.71
C ARG A 587 17.32 -9.39 38.49
N GLY A 588 17.41 -10.71 38.67
CA GLY A 588 17.57 -11.66 37.55
C GLY A 588 16.41 -11.62 36.56
N ALA A 589 15.17 -11.55 37.06
CA ALA A 589 13.98 -11.43 36.21
C ALA A 589 13.94 -10.10 35.44
N GLN A 590 14.31 -8.98 36.09
CA GLN A 590 14.41 -7.68 35.42
C GLN A 590 15.49 -7.66 34.34
N ALA A 591 16.67 -8.24 34.63
CA ALA A 591 17.75 -8.37 33.66
C ALA A 591 17.33 -9.20 32.45
N ALA A 592 16.56 -10.27 32.65
CA ALA A 592 16.02 -11.09 31.57
C ALA A 592 15.06 -10.32 30.66
N ILE A 593 14.18 -9.48 31.23
CA ILE A 593 13.30 -8.61 30.43
C ILE A 593 14.13 -7.61 29.63
N ALA A 594 15.11 -6.95 30.26
CA ALA A 594 15.94 -5.94 29.59
C ALA A 594 16.80 -6.53 28.46
N THR A 595 17.28 -7.77 28.63
CA THR A 595 18.26 -8.37 27.72
C THR A 595 17.63 -9.24 26.64
N LEU A 596 16.53 -9.95 26.95
CA LEU A 596 15.95 -10.98 26.07
C LEU A 596 14.65 -10.56 25.40
N HIS A 597 14.08 -9.41 25.77
CA HIS A 597 12.96 -8.84 25.01
C HIS A 597 13.43 -8.42 23.60
N ASN A 598 12.69 -8.84 22.58
CA ASN A 598 13.04 -8.74 21.16
C ASN A 598 14.33 -9.49 20.73
N HIS A 599 14.82 -10.41 21.56
CA HIS A 599 15.94 -11.26 21.17
C HIS A 599 15.56 -12.11 19.94
N GLN A 600 16.41 -12.07 18.91
CA GLN A 600 16.20 -12.81 17.67
C GLN A 600 16.64 -14.26 17.85
N LEU A 601 15.66 -15.16 17.94
CA LEU A 601 15.94 -16.59 18.04
C LEU A 601 16.18 -17.21 16.65
N ARG A 602 15.51 -16.67 15.62
CA ARG A 602 15.67 -17.00 14.19
C ARG A 602 15.48 -15.74 13.36
N PRO A 603 15.96 -15.68 12.10
CA PRO A 603 15.58 -14.60 11.18
C PRO A 603 14.04 -14.51 11.14
N SER A 604 13.49 -13.31 11.37
CA SER A 604 12.05 -13.00 11.50
C SER A 604 11.31 -13.45 12.78
N CYS A 605 11.98 -14.03 13.79
CA CYS A 605 11.34 -14.40 15.07
C CYS A 605 11.98 -13.69 16.28
N GLN A 606 11.22 -12.79 16.90
CA GLN A 606 11.62 -12.02 18.08
C GLN A 606 10.84 -12.45 19.34
N LEU A 607 11.58 -12.77 20.40
CA LEU A 607 10.98 -13.18 21.68
C LEU A 607 10.27 -12.01 22.38
N LEU A 608 9.09 -12.27 22.95
CA LEU A 608 8.46 -11.38 23.90
C LEU A 608 8.82 -11.82 25.32
N VAL A 609 9.64 -11.05 26.02
CA VAL A 609 9.92 -11.29 27.46
C VAL A 609 9.34 -10.15 28.28
N CYS A 610 8.50 -10.45 29.26
CA CYS A 610 7.88 -9.46 30.13
C CYS A 610 7.64 -10.00 31.55
N ARG A 611 7.22 -9.14 32.47
CA ARG A 611 6.95 -9.52 33.87
C ARG A 611 5.79 -10.54 33.91
N SER A 612 6.00 -11.66 34.59
CA SER A 612 4.91 -12.62 34.85
C SER A 612 3.87 -11.97 35.76
N THR A 613 2.59 -12.02 35.38
CA THR A 613 1.49 -11.47 36.18
C THR A 613 0.75 -12.60 36.88
N GLU A 614 0.69 -12.54 38.20
CA GLU A 614 -0.07 -13.50 39.00
C GLU A 614 -1.57 -13.19 38.89
N LYS A 615 -2.31 -13.97 38.09
CA LYS A 615 -3.77 -13.84 37.98
C LYS A 615 -4.46 -14.34 39.26
N CYS A 616 -4.75 -13.42 40.18
CA CYS A 616 -5.39 -13.75 41.46
C CYS A 616 -6.85 -13.30 41.54
N GLU A 617 -7.41 -12.77 40.45
CA GLU A 617 -8.74 -12.15 40.42
C GLU A 617 -9.62 -12.83 39.35
N LEU A 618 -10.84 -13.20 39.74
CA LEU A 618 -11.86 -13.79 38.87
C LEU A 618 -13.08 -12.88 38.78
N THR A 619 -13.79 -12.97 37.66
CA THR A 619 -15.11 -12.38 37.48
C THR A 619 -16.15 -13.48 37.31
N VAL A 620 -17.26 -13.36 38.02
CA VAL A 620 -18.43 -14.24 37.92
C VAL A 620 -19.59 -13.40 37.42
N ASP A 621 -19.97 -13.59 36.16
CA ASP A 621 -21.04 -12.84 35.49
C ASP A 621 -22.31 -13.69 35.35
N GLY A 622 -23.45 -13.04 35.13
CA GLY A 622 -24.77 -13.69 35.06
C GLY A 622 -25.46 -13.88 36.42
N LEU A 623 -25.11 -13.09 37.43
CA LEU A 623 -25.77 -13.15 38.74
C LEU A 623 -27.09 -12.37 38.73
N PRO A 624 -28.14 -12.84 39.43
CA PRO A 624 -29.43 -12.17 39.46
C PRO A 624 -29.35 -10.81 40.19
N PRO A 625 -30.12 -9.79 39.76
CA PRO A 625 -30.04 -8.43 40.30
C PRO A 625 -30.53 -8.32 41.76
N SER A 626 -31.29 -9.30 42.25
CA SER A 626 -31.76 -9.41 43.64
C SER A 626 -30.73 -10.05 44.58
N LEU A 627 -29.58 -10.52 44.08
CA LEU A 627 -28.57 -11.19 44.88
C LEU A 627 -27.84 -10.18 45.79
N ASN A 628 -27.76 -10.50 47.08
CA ASN A 628 -26.98 -9.71 48.03
C ASN A 628 -25.64 -10.38 48.36
N ARG A 629 -24.69 -9.59 48.86
CA ARG A 629 -23.33 -10.02 49.19
C ARG A 629 -23.27 -11.20 50.17
N ARG A 630 -24.22 -11.29 51.11
CA ARG A 630 -24.26 -12.35 52.14
C ARG A 630 -24.61 -13.70 51.53
N THR A 631 -25.60 -13.74 50.63
CA THR A 631 -25.99 -14.95 49.90
C THR A 631 -24.87 -15.44 48.96
N LEU A 632 -24.19 -14.51 48.28
CA LEU A 632 -23.04 -14.83 47.44
C LEU A 632 -21.88 -15.45 48.25
N LEU A 633 -21.56 -14.90 49.42
CA LEU A 633 -20.49 -15.43 50.28
C LEU A 633 -20.81 -16.84 50.80
N LEU A 634 -22.07 -17.13 51.14
CA LEU A 634 -22.51 -18.47 51.51
C LEU A 634 -22.35 -19.47 50.34
N ALA A 635 -22.69 -19.07 49.12
CA ALA A 635 -22.50 -19.90 47.92
C ALA A 635 -21.02 -20.16 47.59
N LEU A 636 -20.13 -19.25 47.96
CA LEU A 636 -18.67 -19.35 47.72
C LEU A 636 -17.91 -20.00 48.89
N GLN A 637 -18.58 -20.34 49.99
CA GLN A 637 -17.98 -20.97 51.18
C GLN A 637 -17.15 -22.24 50.87
N PRO A 638 -17.51 -23.11 49.90
CA PRO A 638 -16.70 -24.28 49.55
C PRO A 638 -15.32 -23.96 48.95
N LEU A 639 -15.06 -22.73 48.50
CA LEU A 639 -13.78 -22.32 47.92
C LEU A 639 -12.68 -22.11 48.98
N GLY A 640 -13.01 -22.22 50.26
CA GLY A 640 -12.09 -22.15 51.40
C GLY A 640 -11.64 -20.73 51.76
N PRO A 641 -10.80 -20.57 52.81
CA PRO A 641 -10.37 -19.27 53.36
C PRO A 641 -9.42 -18.46 52.46
N SER A 642 -9.22 -18.90 51.22
CA SER A 642 -8.26 -18.30 50.28
C SER A 642 -8.81 -17.07 49.53
N LEU A 643 -10.13 -16.83 49.61
CA LEU A 643 -10.85 -15.68 49.07
C LEU A 643 -10.69 -14.48 50.02
N GLN A 644 -10.02 -13.43 49.56
CA GLN A 644 -9.71 -12.23 50.33
C GLN A 644 -10.78 -11.15 50.18
N GLU A 645 -11.37 -11.02 48.99
CA GLU A 645 -12.28 -9.92 48.69
C GLU A 645 -13.37 -10.37 47.71
N THR A 646 -14.59 -9.92 47.97
CA THR A 646 -15.77 -10.16 47.13
C THR A 646 -16.53 -8.85 46.98
N LEU A 647 -16.66 -8.38 45.74
CA LEU A 647 -17.38 -7.16 45.35
C LEU A 647 -18.48 -7.53 44.35
N LEU A 648 -19.68 -6.99 44.53
CA LEU A 648 -20.82 -7.14 43.60
C LEU A 648 -21.04 -5.81 42.89
N LEU A 649 -21.11 -5.83 41.57
CA LEU A 649 -21.22 -4.65 40.73
C LEU A 649 -22.31 -4.86 39.65
N PRO A 650 -22.91 -3.79 39.12
CA PRO A 650 -23.80 -3.89 37.96
C PRO A 650 -23.03 -4.41 36.73
N SER A 651 -23.60 -5.35 35.98
CA SER A 651 -22.97 -5.85 34.76
C SER A 651 -23.03 -4.77 33.65
N PRO A 652 -21.97 -4.60 32.83
CA PRO A 652 -21.93 -3.59 31.76
C PRO A 652 -22.81 -3.90 30.52
N GLY A 653 -23.63 -4.96 30.56
CA GLY A 653 -24.52 -5.39 29.47
C GLY A 653 -25.94 -4.80 29.51
N SER A 654 -26.77 -5.11 28.50
CA SER A 654 -28.13 -4.58 28.30
C SER A 654 -29.24 -5.26 29.12
N ALA A 655 -28.93 -6.26 29.95
CA ALA A 655 -29.86 -6.95 30.82
C ALA A 655 -29.56 -6.63 32.29
N PRO A 656 -30.57 -6.61 33.20
CA PRO A 656 -30.34 -6.33 34.61
C PRO A 656 -29.68 -7.54 35.28
N SER A 657 -28.36 -7.69 35.12
CA SER A 657 -27.53 -8.69 35.77
C SER A 657 -26.42 -8.06 36.61
N GLN A 658 -25.93 -8.80 37.58
CA GLN A 658 -24.79 -8.42 38.43
C GLN A 658 -23.55 -9.24 38.06
N ILE A 659 -22.39 -8.66 38.30
CA ILE A 659 -21.09 -9.31 38.18
C ILE A 659 -20.37 -9.28 39.53
N ALA A 660 -19.82 -10.41 39.96
CA ALA A 660 -19.02 -10.50 41.16
C ALA A 660 -17.53 -10.54 40.83
N LEU A 661 -16.75 -9.69 41.49
CA LEU A 661 -15.30 -9.71 41.47
C LEU A 661 -14.79 -10.47 42.70
N LEU A 662 -14.02 -11.53 42.47
CA LEU A 662 -13.43 -12.39 43.50
C LEU A 662 -11.92 -12.25 43.49
N LYS A 663 -11.32 -11.90 44.62
CA LYS A 663 -9.87 -11.77 44.79
C LYS A 663 -9.34 -12.84 45.74
N PHE A 664 -8.31 -13.53 45.32
CA PHE A 664 -7.69 -14.62 46.08
C PHE A 664 -6.28 -14.25 46.52
N SER A 665 -5.82 -14.89 47.59
CA SER A 665 -4.48 -14.71 48.16
C SER A 665 -3.35 -15.20 47.25
N THR A 666 -3.61 -16.16 46.35
CA THR A 666 -2.60 -16.70 45.42
C THR A 666 -3.22 -17.08 44.06
N HIS A 667 -2.42 -17.08 42.99
CA HIS A 667 -2.84 -17.58 41.68
C HIS A 667 -3.31 -19.04 41.73
N ARG A 668 -2.66 -19.88 42.57
CA ARG A 668 -3.05 -21.28 42.75
C ARG A 668 -4.46 -21.39 43.33
N ALA A 669 -4.77 -20.58 44.35
CA ALA A 669 -6.10 -20.52 44.93
C ALA A 669 -7.14 -20.04 43.91
N ALA A 670 -6.85 -18.98 43.15
CA ALA A 670 -7.75 -18.49 42.11
C ALA A 670 -7.97 -19.51 40.98
N ALA A 671 -6.92 -20.22 40.55
CA ALA A 671 -7.02 -21.23 39.50
C ALA A 671 -7.82 -22.46 39.95
N MET A 672 -7.62 -22.90 41.20
CA MET A 672 -8.42 -23.97 41.80
C MET A 672 -9.88 -23.56 41.97
N ALA A 673 -10.13 -22.32 42.41
CA ALA A 673 -11.47 -21.77 42.52
C ALA A 673 -12.17 -21.67 41.16
N LYS A 674 -11.48 -21.19 40.12
CA LYS A 674 -11.99 -21.17 38.75
C LYS A 674 -12.35 -22.58 38.28
N LYS A 675 -11.46 -23.56 38.50
CA LYS A 675 -11.70 -24.95 38.13
C LYS A 675 -12.93 -25.51 38.85
N ALA A 676 -13.04 -25.31 40.16
CA ALA A 676 -14.18 -25.76 40.96
C ALA A 676 -15.51 -25.12 40.50
N LEU A 677 -15.49 -23.82 40.19
CA LEU A 677 -16.68 -23.09 39.73
C LEU A 677 -17.10 -23.45 38.30
N VAL A 678 -16.16 -23.84 37.43
CA VAL A 678 -16.44 -24.22 36.04
C VAL A 678 -16.80 -25.71 35.90
N GLU A 679 -16.13 -26.61 36.65
CA GLU A 679 -16.38 -28.05 36.59
C GLU A 679 -17.58 -28.50 37.46
N GLY A 680 -17.95 -27.74 38.49
CA GLY A 680 -19.04 -28.07 39.43
C GLY A 680 -20.47 -27.90 38.89
N GLN A 681 -20.69 -27.98 37.58
CA GLN A 681 -21.94 -27.62 36.87
C GLN A 681 -22.40 -26.21 37.25
N SER A 682 -21.80 -25.22 36.57
CA SER A 682 -22.01 -23.77 36.61
C SER A 682 -23.44 -23.30 36.94
N ARG A 683 -23.88 -23.48 38.19
CA ARG A 683 -25.09 -22.90 38.76
C ARG A 683 -24.73 -22.32 40.12
N LEU A 684 -24.42 -21.03 40.16
CA LEU A 684 -24.24 -20.32 41.42
C LEU A 684 -25.59 -19.73 41.81
N CYS A 685 -26.08 -20.03 43.01
CA CYS A 685 -27.41 -19.59 43.47
C CYS A 685 -28.57 -20.03 42.54
N GLY A 686 -28.43 -21.15 41.82
CA GLY A 686 -29.46 -21.70 40.91
C GLY A 686 -29.34 -21.26 39.43
N GLU A 687 -28.54 -20.22 39.16
CA GLU A 687 -28.41 -19.55 37.85
C GLU A 687 -27.12 -19.89 37.12
N GLN A 688 -27.16 -19.96 35.78
CA GLN A 688 -25.98 -20.26 34.98
C GLN A 688 -25.00 -19.09 34.97
N VAL A 689 -23.81 -19.29 35.56
CA VAL A 689 -22.79 -18.25 35.68
C VAL A 689 -21.62 -18.45 34.74
N ALA A 690 -21.06 -17.34 34.24
CA ALA A 690 -19.82 -17.34 33.47
C ALA A 690 -18.64 -16.93 34.35
N VAL A 691 -17.61 -17.79 34.46
CA VAL A 691 -16.43 -17.52 35.31
C VAL A 691 -15.19 -17.31 34.46
N GLU A 692 -14.69 -16.07 34.47
CA GLU A 692 -13.51 -15.66 33.71
C GLU A 692 -12.40 -15.11 34.61
N TRP A 693 -11.19 -14.99 34.06
CA TRP A 693 -10.14 -14.21 34.70
C TRP A 693 -10.46 -12.72 34.52
N LEU A 694 -10.23 -11.89 35.54
CA LEU A 694 -10.46 -10.45 35.42
C LEU A 694 -9.64 -9.87 34.26
N LYS A 695 -10.34 -9.33 33.26
CA LYS A 695 -9.73 -8.66 32.11
C LYS A 695 -9.25 -7.25 32.51
N PRO A 696 -8.11 -6.76 31.98
CA PRO A 696 -7.58 -5.42 32.30
C PRO A 696 -8.59 -4.30 32.09
N ASP A 697 -9.37 -4.36 31.01
CA ASP A 697 -10.36 -3.34 30.63
C ASP A 697 -11.51 -3.25 31.65
N LEU A 698 -12.00 -4.40 32.12
CA LEU A 698 -13.00 -4.50 33.20
C LEU A 698 -12.44 -4.01 34.54
N LYS A 699 -11.16 -4.29 34.83
CA LYS A 699 -10.49 -3.78 36.04
C LYS A 699 -10.43 -2.25 36.06
N GLN A 700 -10.22 -1.63 34.90
CA GLN A 700 -10.22 -0.18 34.75
C GLN A 700 -11.64 0.41 34.85
N HIS A 701 -12.65 -0.25 34.26
CA HIS A 701 -14.06 0.14 34.36
C HIS A 701 -14.57 0.13 35.82
N PHE A 702 -14.27 -0.92 36.59
CA PHE A 702 -14.68 -1.00 38.00
C PHE A 702 -13.98 0.02 38.91
N ARG A 703 -12.73 0.40 38.60
CA ARG A 703 -12.03 1.49 39.30
C ARG A 703 -12.72 2.84 39.11
N GLN A 704 -13.32 3.06 37.94
CA GLN A 704 -14.08 4.29 37.64
C GLN A 704 -15.45 4.29 38.33
N GLN A 705 -16.12 3.13 38.45
CA GLN A 705 -17.41 3.02 39.16
C GLN A 705 -17.30 3.13 40.68
N LEU A 706 -16.23 2.62 41.29
CA LEU A 706 -16.00 2.75 42.74
C LEU A 706 -15.57 4.16 43.15
N ALA A 707 -15.19 5.01 42.19
CA ALA A 707 -14.88 6.42 42.38
C ALA A 707 -16.10 7.31 42.05
N GLY A 708 -17.24 7.05 42.70
CA GLY A 708 -18.48 7.86 42.63
C GLY A 708 -18.63 8.84 43.81
N PRO A 709 -19.49 9.87 43.71
CA PRO A 709 -19.25 11.19 44.31
C PRO A 709 -19.55 11.29 45.82
N SER A 710 -18.61 11.91 46.52
CA SER A 710 -18.70 12.52 47.86
C SER A 710 -18.67 11.61 49.09
N LEU A 711 -17.47 11.44 49.67
CA LEU A 711 -17.28 11.53 51.11
C LEU A 711 -16.09 12.42 51.43
N ARG A 712 -16.45 13.68 51.69
CA ARG A 712 -15.71 14.65 52.50
C ARG A 712 -15.81 14.22 53.97
N LEU A 713 -14.67 14.33 54.64
CA LEU A 713 -14.44 14.50 56.09
C LEU A 713 -14.96 13.44 57.08
N LEU A 714 -13.99 12.70 57.63
CA LEU A 714 -13.75 12.64 59.07
C LEU A 714 -12.23 12.64 59.28
N GLN A 715 -11.63 13.83 59.41
CA GLN A 715 -10.50 14.03 60.31
C GLN A 715 -10.81 15.25 61.19
N PRO A 716 -10.42 15.21 62.48
CA PRO A 716 -10.89 16.16 63.49
C PRO A 716 -10.23 17.52 63.32
N ASP A 717 -10.95 18.52 63.80
CA ASP A 717 -10.64 19.95 63.81
C ASP A 717 -9.18 20.31 64.10
N GLY A 718 -8.73 21.35 63.38
CA GLY A 718 -7.66 22.21 63.87
C GLY A 718 -6.83 22.83 62.75
N SER A 719 -6.96 24.15 62.59
CA SER A 719 -6.09 25.08 61.85
C SER A 719 -6.25 25.18 60.33
N GLN A 720 -7.16 26.09 59.95
CA GLN A 720 -6.98 26.99 58.81
C GLN A 720 -5.60 27.68 58.90
N GLN A 721 -4.76 27.54 57.87
CA GLN A 721 -4.07 28.68 57.23
C GLN A 721 -3.19 28.24 56.04
N SER A 722 -3.35 28.98 54.94
CA SER A 722 -2.47 29.09 53.77
C SER A 722 -2.30 27.87 52.84
N ARG A 723 -3.16 27.79 51.81
CA ARG A 723 -2.75 27.34 50.47
C ARG A 723 -3.44 28.20 49.41
N ASP A 724 -3.22 29.50 49.50
CA ASP A 724 -3.27 30.37 48.33
C ASP A 724 -1.85 30.87 48.07
N ARG A 725 -1.45 30.84 46.80
CA ARG A 725 -0.19 31.27 46.18
C ARG A 725 0.95 30.23 46.12
N LEU A 726 0.87 29.36 45.13
CA LEU A 726 1.94 29.04 44.16
C LEU A 726 1.26 28.43 42.92
N GLY A 727 1.38 29.12 41.78
CA GLY A 727 0.50 28.99 40.61
C GLY A 727 0.68 27.72 39.76
N PHE A 728 -0.36 27.46 38.96
CA PHE A 728 -0.49 26.41 37.95
C PHE A 728 0.81 26.13 37.16
N GLN A 729 1.37 24.93 37.32
CA GLN A 729 2.29 24.33 36.34
C GLN A 729 1.73 22.96 35.94
N GLY A 730 1.38 22.79 34.65
CA GLY A 730 0.79 21.55 34.11
C GLY A 730 1.73 20.34 34.18
N ALA A 731 1.18 19.14 33.97
CA ALA A 731 1.88 17.85 34.11
C ALA A 731 3.21 17.79 33.31
N ARG A 732 3.28 18.47 32.16
CA ARG A 732 4.49 18.54 31.34
C ARG A 732 5.61 19.37 31.96
N ALA A 733 5.28 20.47 32.63
CA ALA A 733 6.26 21.26 33.39
C ALA A 733 6.77 20.46 34.61
N ALA A 734 5.88 19.72 35.28
CA ALA A 734 6.27 18.84 36.38
C ALA A 734 7.19 17.68 35.91
N LEU A 735 6.95 17.08 34.75
CA LEU A 735 7.84 16.07 34.17
C LEU A 735 9.21 16.66 33.81
N GLN A 736 9.23 17.85 33.22
CA GLN A 736 10.48 18.53 32.87
C GLN A 736 11.31 18.86 34.11
N LEU A 737 10.66 19.33 35.19
CA LEU A 737 11.31 19.60 36.46
C LEU A 737 11.85 18.32 37.12
N LEU A 738 11.10 17.22 37.03
CA LEU A 738 11.53 15.90 37.52
C LEU A 738 12.78 15.40 36.77
N CYS A 739 12.77 15.50 35.44
CA CYS A 739 13.90 15.06 34.61
C CYS A 739 15.15 15.93 34.82
N GLN A 740 14.99 17.24 35.02
CA GLN A 740 16.08 18.14 35.41
C GLN A 740 16.65 17.78 36.79
N ARG A 741 15.78 17.53 37.78
CA ARG A 741 16.20 17.11 39.12
C ARG A 741 16.94 15.77 39.13
N MET A 742 16.58 14.88 38.19
CA MET A 742 17.23 13.58 38.01
C MET A 742 18.44 13.60 37.06
N LYS A 743 18.83 14.77 36.53
CA LYS A 743 19.90 14.93 35.52
C LYS A 743 19.71 14.07 34.26
N LEU A 744 18.46 13.82 33.86
CA LEU A 744 18.13 12.99 32.69
C LEU A 744 17.99 13.78 31.38
N GLY A 745 18.15 15.10 31.38
CA GLY A 745 17.90 15.95 30.21
C GLY A 745 16.41 16.22 29.95
N SER A 746 16.12 17.14 29.02
CA SER A 746 14.74 17.56 28.72
C SER A 746 13.98 16.50 27.92
N PRO A 747 12.73 16.13 28.30
CA PRO A 747 11.91 15.19 27.53
C PRO A 747 11.53 15.75 26.15
N VAL A 748 11.74 14.96 25.11
CA VAL A 748 11.35 15.27 23.73
C VAL A 748 10.16 14.41 23.34
N PHE A 749 9.08 15.04 22.89
CA PHE A 749 7.82 14.37 22.55
C PHE A 749 7.63 14.29 21.04
N LEU A 750 7.36 13.08 20.56
CA LEU A 750 6.87 12.78 19.23
C LEU A 750 5.44 12.26 19.37
N THR A 751 4.51 12.82 18.60
CA THR A 751 3.09 12.43 18.64
C THR A 751 2.53 12.39 17.22
N LYS A 752 1.77 11.36 16.89
CA LYS A 752 1.09 11.18 15.59
C LYS A 752 -0.37 10.79 15.81
N CYS A 753 -1.30 11.58 15.28
CA CYS A 753 -2.71 11.22 15.30
C CYS A 753 -2.95 10.02 14.37
N LEU A 754 -3.62 8.98 14.88
CA LEU A 754 -3.94 7.74 14.15
C LEU A 754 -5.41 7.66 13.71
N GLY A 755 -6.26 8.59 14.15
CA GLY A 755 -7.68 8.65 13.77
C GLY A 755 -8.62 9.00 14.92
N THR A 756 -9.88 9.24 14.58
CA THR A 756 -10.97 9.59 15.51
C THR A 756 -11.86 8.39 15.81
N GLY A 757 -12.12 8.15 17.09
CA GLY A 757 -13.10 7.19 17.59
C GLY A 757 -14.47 7.84 17.87
N PRO A 758 -15.47 7.05 18.29
CA PRO A 758 -16.78 7.57 18.65
C PRO A 758 -16.70 8.56 19.83
N ALA A 759 -17.63 9.52 19.90
CA ALA A 759 -17.78 10.48 21.00
C ALA A 759 -16.60 11.47 21.22
N GLY A 760 -15.93 11.91 20.15
CA GLY A 760 -14.91 12.99 20.23
C GLY A 760 -13.54 12.54 20.75
N TRP A 761 -13.28 11.23 20.79
CA TRP A 761 -12.01 10.65 21.17
C TRP A 761 -11.04 10.61 19.98
N HIS A 762 -9.80 11.05 20.18
CA HIS A 762 -8.73 11.00 19.20
C HIS A 762 -7.64 10.04 19.69
N ARG A 763 -7.19 9.15 18.80
CA ARG A 763 -6.11 8.20 19.10
C ARG A 763 -4.79 8.77 18.64
N PHE A 764 -3.82 8.85 19.54
CA PHE A 764 -2.45 9.25 19.23
C PHE A 764 -1.49 8.10 19.49
N TRP A 765 -0.55 7.91 18.57
CA TRP A 765 0.72 7.26 18.89
C TRP A 765 1.67 8.31 19.47
N TYR A 766 2.41 7.93 20.50
CA TYR A 766 3.43 8.79 21.09
C TYR A 766 4.75 8.06 21.28
N GLN A 767 5.83 8.84 21.28
CA GLN A 767 7.14 8.45 21.75
C GLN A 767 7.78 9.61 22.52
N VAL A 768 8.24 9.37 23.74
CA VAL A 768 8.94 10.34 24.57
C VAL A 768 10.36 9.86 24.80
N VAL A 769 11.33 10.67 24.35
CA VAL A 769 12.75 10.42 24.54
C VAL A 769 13.22 11.30 25.68
N ILE A 770 13.76 10.69 26.74
CA ILE A 770 14.43 11.40 27.82
C ILE A 770 15.92 11.03 27.70
N PRO A 771 16.84 11.96 27.39
CA PRO A 771 18.23 11.65 27.03
C PRO A 771 18.99 10.74 28.01
N GLY A 772 18.75 10.88 29.32
CA GLY A 772 19.36 10.08 30.37
C GLY A 772 18.60 8.79 30.70
N HIS A 773 17.49 8.51 30.04
CA HIS A 773 16.73 7.27 30.19
C HIS A 773 17.06 6.31 29.05
N PRO A 774 17.44 5.04 29.34
CA PRO A 774 18.05 4.15 28.34
C PRO A 774 17.10 3.69 27.23
N VAL A 775 15.78 3.82 27.42
CA VAL A 775 14.76 3.39 26.45
C VAL A 775 13.72 4.50 26.29
N PRO A 776 13.30 4.85 25.06
CA PRO A 776 12.21 5.79 24.85
C PRO A 776 10.87 5.19 25.26
N PHE A 777 10.00 6.01 25.83
CA PHE A 777 8.64 5.58 26.20
C PHE A 777 7.74 5.71 24.98
N SER A 778 7.16 4.62 24.49
CA SER A 778 6.24 4.67 23.35
C SER A 778 4.94 3.94 23.65
N GLY A 779 3.87 4.39 23.02
CA GLY A 779 2.55 3.82 23.26
C GLY A 779 1.45 4.46 22.42
N LEU A 780 0.23 4.03 22.71
CA LEU A 780 -0.99 4.63 22.19
C LEU A 780 -1.72 5.31 23.35
N ILE A 781 -2.26 6.50 23.10
CA ILE A 781 -3.10 7.22 24.05
C ILE A 781 -4.36 7.72 23.37
N TRP A 782 -5.46 7.70 24.11
CA TRP A 782 -6.73 8.28 23.70
C TRP A 782 -6.95 9.56 24.47
N VAL A 783 -7.30 10.65 23.77
CA VAL A 783 -7.63 11.93 24.38
C VAL A 783 -8.96 12.43 23.84
N VAL A 784 -9.77 13.07 24.69
CA VAL A 784 -10.99 13.78 24.27
C VAL A 784 -10.63 15.23 24.02
N LEU A 785 -11.01 15.75 22.87
CA LEU A 785 -10.88 17.18 22.58
C LEU A 785 -12.19 17.87 22.97
N ALA A 786 -12.14 18.69 24.02
CA ALA A 786 -13.28 19.54 24.36
C ALA A 786 -13.50 20.57 23.23
N SER A 787 -14.76 20.96 23.00
CA SER A 787 -15.13 21.93 21.97
C SER A 787 -14.59 23.33 22.33
N GLY A 788 -13.39 23.64 21.82
CA GLY A 788 -12.70 24.91 22.03
C GLY A 788 -11.18 24.78 21.79
N TRP A 789 -10.74 25.06 20.56
CA TRP A 789 -9.35 25.37 20.13
C TRP A 789 -8.17 24.84 20.96
N GLN A 790 -8.15 23.54 21.27
CA GLN A 790 -6.96 22.87 21.81
C GLN A 790 -6.38 21.92 20.77
N ASP A 791 -5.10 22.10 20.44
CA ASP A 791 -4.35 21.18 19.60
C ASP A 791 -4.28 19.81 20.29
N GLY A 792 -4.87 18.79 19.65
CA GLY A 792 -4.92 17.44 20.23
C GLY A 792 -3.56 16.82 20.46
N HIS A 793 -2.52 17.29 19.79
CA HIS A 793 -1.14 16.90 20.10
C HIS A 793 -0.66 17.42 21.45
N GLU A 794 -1.05 18.63 21.86
CA GLU A 794 -0.67 19.19 23.15
C GLU A 794 -1.41 18.49 24.30
N VAL A 795 -2.71 18.19 24.12
CA VAL A 795 -3.50 17.38 25.07
C VAL A 795 -2.90 15.97 25.21
N ALA A 796 -2.47 15.36 24.10
CA ALA A 796 -1.78 14.08 24.13
C ALA A 796 -0.43 14.16 24.87
N LYS A 797 0.37 15.20 24.66
CA LYS A 797 1.65 15.38 25.38
C LYS A 797 1.44 15.58 26.87
N ASP A 798 0.41 16.32 27.29
CA ASP A 798 0.10 16.51 28.71
C ASP A 798 -0.39 15.23 29.37
N ALA A 799 -1.27 14.48 28.70
CA ALA A 799 -1.75 13.19 29.19
C ALA A 799 -0.63 12.15 29.29
N VAL A 800 0.27 12.09 28.30
CA VAL A 800 1.49 11.26 28.35
C VAL A 800 2.41 11.70 29.47
N SER A 801 2.56 13.01 29.71
CA SER A 801 3.39 13.53 30.79
C SER A 801 2.89 13.11 32.17
N ALA A 802 1.57 13.12 32.38
CA ALA A 802 0.96 12.62 33.61
C ALA A 802 1.23 11.12 33.83
N GLN A 803 1.09 10.31 32.77
CA GLN A 803 1.38 8.87 32.83
C GLN A 803 2.86 8.59 33.14
N LEU A 804 3.78 9.39 32.58
CA LEU A 804 5.22 9.26 32.84
C LEU A 804 5.62 9.72 34.24
N LEU A 805 4.96 10.74 34.79
CA LEU A 805 5.19 11.18 36.16
C LEU A 805 4.84 10.08 37.18
N GLU A 806 3.75 9.34 36.97
CA GLU A 806 3.41 8.17 37.79
C GLU A 806 4.47 7.08 37.66
N THR A 807 4.89 6.77 36.42
CA THR A 807 5.89 5.73 36.14
C THR A 807 7.27 6.05 36.72
N LEU A 808 7.71 7.31 36.65
CA LEU A 808 9.00 7.80 37.16
C LEU A 808 8.97 8.10 38.67
N SER A 809 7.79 8.29 39.27
CA SER A 809 7.66 8.47 40.72
C SER A 809 7.56 7.13 41.47
N GLU A 810 6.94 6.10 40.89
CA GLU A 810 6.94 4.73 41.44
C GLU A 810 8.35 4.09 41.49
N SER A 811 9.29 4.59 40.67
CA SER A 811 10.69 4.16 40.68
C SER A 811 11.53 4.78 41.82
N ARG A 812 10.99 5.74 42.61
CA ARG A 812 11.71 6.34 43.76
C ARG A 812 11.88 5.42 44.97
N THR A 813 11.06 4.39 45.13
CA THR A 813 11.15 3.50 46.30
C THR A 813 12.28 2.46 46.22
N SER A 814 13.05 2.39 45.13
CA SER A 814 14.05 1.34 44.92
C SER A 814 15.50 1.80 44.79
N LEU A 815 15.80 3.10 44.89
CA LEU A 815 17.12 3.60 44.46
C LEU A 815 18.05 4.17 45.55
N TRP A 816 17.66 4.30 46.82
CA TRP A 816 18.57 4.83 47.85
C TRP A 816 18.41 4.12 49.22
N SER A 817 19.41 3.32 49.60
CA SER A 817 19.88 3.16 50.99
C SER A 817 21.37 3.51 51.02
N PRO A 818 21.88 4.28 52.00
CA PRO A 818 23.17 4.95 51.93
C PRO A 818 24.33 4.13 52.53
N GLY A 819 25.52 4.25 51.93
CA GLY A 819 26.78 3.72 52.47
C GLY A 819 28.01 4.22 51.69
N ALA A 820 28.70 5.20 52.29
CA ALA A 820 30.10 5.66 52.19
C ALA A 820 31.03 4.94 51.17
N GLU A 821 31.61 5.61 50.17
CA GLU A 821 32.82 6.49 50.16
C GLU A 821 34.15 5.78 49.84
N ALA A 822 35.07 6.56 49.24
CA ALA A 822 36.42 6.28 48.75
C ALA A 822 36.50 5.32 47.55
N GLY A 823 37.07 5.64 46.39
CA GLY A 823 38.02 6.68 46.02
C GLY A 823 38.93 6.10 44.93
N THR A 824 39.52 6.99 44.13
CA THR A 824 40.61 6.76 43.17
C THR A 824 40.24 6.49 41.70
N MET A 825 40.73 7.42 40.88
CA MET A 825 40.89 7.43 39.43
C MET A 825 41.48 6.12 38.87
N VAL A 826 41.17 5.80 37.61
CA VAL A 826 42.12 5.79 36.47
C VAL A 826 41.34 5.48 35.18
N LYS A 827 41.74 6.19 34.11
CA LYS A 827 41.28 6.08 32.71
C LYS A 827 41.32 4.63 32.18
N GLN A 828 40.29 4.21 31.45
CA GLN A 828 40.23 4.22 29.98
C GLN A 828 38.81 3.95 29.50
#